data_AF-A0A496PCT9-F1
#
_entry.id   AF-A0A496PCT9-F1
#
_cell.length_a   1.000
_cell.length_b   1.000
_cell.length_c   1.000
_cell.angle_alpha   90.00
_cell.angle_beta   90.00
_cell.angle_gamma   90.00
#
_symmetry.space_group_name_H-M   'P 1'
#
loop_
_entity.id
_entity.type
_entity.pdbx_description
1 polymer ?
#
loop_
_entity_poly.entity_id
_entity_poly.type
_entity_poly.pdbx_seq_one_letter_code
_entity_poly.pdbx_strand_id
1 'polypeptide(L)'
;ATAVGPIAKAYEIGAAAIGNISRASGAYSTAVGTTSATYNPFATAVGNNATTRAASDTIVGTESGTGVRAGRAVAVGFGSHVAETSGVAVGDRARAFTAGGMAIGRAATSYGEQAIAIGNGGKADGKAGENAFATGQGAIALGTTARAMGTHGFAFGNDSVAGGNADLATAVSKALDTYNTAYSTYIKAQDAKLQAESDSKATQKRLASDARDFGISLYTLTNEEKQLLQTLGVDNAALQDEFFGNIQSNNNYDSAKPVVTAQLAALKKIAALDENAASTTTADVTRLIKRAQDLIAENTSDDTLKQKVTDTTAAATAEETKLNTAKATLEAAYASAKESALAIGTRAVAEGKTSIAIGTDANATNENSVAIGTQAKSTADHAVAIGVKAQATVDNGVGLGSYSVADTEARKGYDLNENRMNTYAGLRGNALTASTAAVAVGTPRMTRQINYVAAGTDDTDAVNVAQLRSVNLKIAGDTVDQAAPTTNGTSKADVLLDSQTLKVVSANKAVLTTDATNNTITITPVTAELEKDPATGQVKPKDEAKGNALTTAQNVADMINNASPKIGNGLTNSDGKIVVQPADKSISVTANGVSVNPADKSLETTDKGLKVKTDGTTITVGDKGLQVNTGNITNVTEGDKAGTVSVPEADKGKVATIGNVADAINNAAWKATSGKEDSGEVEGTTEEKVKAGDKVTLKAGNNLKLKQAGKEFTYSLNPELKDLTSASFKNDAGDTTVINADGMTITPKAADKKPVSLTKDGLDNGGNQIKNVKAGTEGTDGVNVTQLTGVKNDVKNLKDELEKHINSSGFSITSDVEGTGKKAEGNTTSTEEVKDGNKITLKAGNNLEIKQDGTNFTYSLNPELTGITSIAGKGAAPTVITLKESGDVTIGKTGEEKPVTITADKHITNVASNLPETKNKDDKGEATKSQAAPTMGTGENEVNPNNAATVGDVLNAGWNLQGNGTAVDLVKPYDTVNFVNGVGTTATVESADGKTSTVKYSVNLGDGLKVTDNKITVKADGDTITVSDKGIKVNPELKDMTSIAGEG
;
A
#
# COMPACT_ATOMS: atom_id res chain seq x y z
N ALA A 1 7.96 44.09 3.65
CA ALA A 1 6.61 43.74 3.19
C ALA A 1 6.42 44.33 1.81
N THR A 2 5.69 43.66 0.92
CA THR A 2 5.48 44.09 -0.47
C THR A 2 3.99 44.29 -0.70
N ALA A 3 3.57 45.49 -1.11
CA ALA A 3 2.17 45.80 -1.42
C ALA A 3 2.09 46.39 -2.82
N VAL A 4 1.32 45.77 -3.72
CA VAL A 4 1.22 46.16 -5.13
C VAL A 4 -0.26 46.23 -5.54
N GLY A 5 -0.71 47.43 -5.90
CA GLY A 5 -2.09 47.69 -6.34
C GLY A 5 -2.87 48.60 -5.38
N PRO A 6 -4.08 49.06 -5.77
CA PRO A 6 -4.83 50.02 -4.98
C PRO A 6 -5.24 49.44 -3.63
N ILE A 7 -4.94 50.16 -2.54
CA ILE A 7 -5.32 49.78 -1.17
C ILE A 7 -4.78 48.38 -0.75
N ALA A 8 -3.75 47.87 -1.43
CA ALA A 8 -3.05 46.64 -1.04
C ALA A 8 -2.31 46.84 0.29
N LYS A 9 -2.35 45.84 1.18
CA LYS A 9 -1.91 45.95 2.57
C LYS A 9 -1.04 44.77 2.99
N ALA A 10 0.25 44.99 3.22
CA ALA A 10 1.17 43.97 3.71
C ALA A 10 1.84 44.42 5.03
N TYR A 11 1.56 43.73 6.14
CA TYR A 11 1.82 44.24 7.50
C TYR A 11 2.99 43.60 8.26
N GLU A 12 3.48 42.45 7.81
CA GLU A 12 4.52 41.68 8.51
C GLU A 12 5.77 41.46 7.64
N ILE A 13 6.86 41.03 8.28
CA ILE A 13 8.09 40.63 7.59
C ILE A 13 7.80 39.53 6.55
N GLY A 14 8.39 39.64 5.36
CA GLY A 14 8.16 38.70 4.25
C GLY A 14 6.74 38.69 3.65
N ALA A 15 5.79 39.47 4.17
CA ALA A 15 4.42 39.47 3.66
C ALA A 15 4.31 40.14 2.28
N ALA A 16 3.52 39.56 1.37
CA ALA A 16 3.29 40.06 0.02
C ALA A 16 1.78 40.14 -0.31
N ALA A 17 1.28 41.33 -0.63
CA ALA A 17 -0.11 41.59 -1.04
C ALA A 17 -0.14 42.20 -2.45
N ILE A 18 -0.78 41.53 -3.41
CA ILE A 18 -0.80 41.91 -4.83
C ILE A 18 -2.24 41.91 -5.34
N GLY A 19 -2.77 43.08 -5.69
CA GLY A 19 -4.14 43.27 -6.20
C GLY A 19 -4.96 44.26 -5.39
N ASN A 20 -6.08 44.69 -5.95
CA ASN A 20 -6.98 45.68 -5.34
C ASN A 20 -7.53 45.18 -3.99
N ILE A 21 -7.32 45.94 -2.91
CA ILE A 21 -7.75 45.60 -1.53
C ILE A 21 -7.16 44.26 -1.03
N SER A 22 -6.08 43.76 -1.65
CA SER A 22 -5.39 42.53 -1.19
C SER A 22 -4.72 42.75 0.18
N ARG A 23 -4.66 41.70 1.01
CA ARG A 23 -4.17 41.80 2.39
C ARG A 23 -3.28 40.62 2.80
N ALA A 24 -2.04 40.90 3.19
CA ALA A 24 -1.11 39.93 3.76
C ALA A 24 -0.68 40.36 5.17
N SER A 25 -1.25 39.70 6.18
CA SER A 25 -1.11 40.07 7.60
C SER A 25 -0.26 39.12 8.42
N GLY A 26 0.09 37.95 7.86
CA GLY A 26 0.99 36.99 8.48
C GLY A 26 2.43 37.18 8.03
N ALA A 27 3.39 36.84 8.91
CA ALA A 27 4.80 36.78 8.52
C ALA A 27 4.99 35.75 7.40
N TYR A 28 5.72 36.12 6.35
CA TYR A 28 5.94 35.30 5.15
C TYR A 28 4.65 34.82 4.45
N SER A 29 3.54 35.55 4.61
CA SER A 29 2.26 35.21 3.95
C SER A 29 2.10 35.92 2.60
N THR A 30 1.40 35.30 1.66
CA THR A 30 1.22 35.81 0.29
C THR A 30 -0.26 35.86 -0.08
N ALA A 31 -0.77 37.04 -0.44
CA ALA A 31 -2.14 37.28 -0.91
C ALA A 31 -2.11 37.89 -2.32
N VAL A 32 -2.69 37.20 -3.30
CA VAL A 32 -2.72 37.65 -4.72
C VAL A 32 -4.15 37.59 -5.25
N GLY A 33 -4.68 38.71 -5.72
CA GLY A 33 -6.05 38.83 -6.26
C GLY A 33 -6.88 39.89 -5.53
N THR A 34 -8.03 40.25 -6.11
CA THR A 34 -8.91 41.31 -5.56
C THR A 34 -9.54 40.84 -4.26
N THR A 35 -9.37 41.61 -3.17
CA THR A 35 -9.86 41.23 -1.83
C THR A 35 -9.32 39.87 -1.35
N SER A 36 -8.18 39.42 -1.86
CA SER A 36 -7.48 38.24 -1.31
C SER A 36 -6.92 38.55 0.07
N ALA A 37 -6.99 37.60 1.00
CA ALA A 37 -6.59 37.82 2.40
C ALA A 37 -5.83 36.64 3.00
N THR A 38 -4.72 36.92 3.67
CA THR A 38 -4.01 35.98 4.53
C THR A 38 -3.79 36.60 5.91
N TYR A 39 -4.32 35.96 6.95
CA TYR A 39 -4.24 36.49 8.32
C TYR A 39 -3.09 35.91 9.16
N ASN A 40 -2.55 34.75 8.76
CA ASN A 40 -1.61 33.96 9.57
C ASN A 40 -0.27 33.70 8.87
N PRO A 41 0.80 33.37 9.62
CA PRO A 41 2.12 33.12 9.05
C PRO A 41 2.15 31.99 8.01
N PHE A 42 3.05 32.12 7.04
CA PHE A 42 3.33 31.15 5.97
C PHE A 42 2.13 30.77 5.07
N ALA A 43 0.98 31.43 5.22
CA ALA A 43 -0.21 31.14 4.44
C ALA A 43 -0.17 31.81 3.06
N THR A 44 -0.70 31.13 2.04
CA THR A 44 -0.77 31.59 0.65
C THR A 44 -2.22 31.58 0.15
N ALA A 45 -2.70 32.70 -0.37
CA ALA A 45 -4.01 32.84 -1.00
C ALA A 45 -3.87 33.47 -2.39
N VAL A 46 -4.37 32.78 -3.42
CA VAL A 46 -4.34 33.26 -4.81
C VAL A 46 -5.75 33.16 -5.40
N GLY A 47 -6.36 34.30 -5.73
CA GLY A 47 -7.70 34.37 -6.31
C GLY A 47 -8.50 35.57 -5.78
N ASN A 48 -9.59 35.92 -6.46
CA ASN A 48 -10.48 36.99 -5.99
C ASN A 48 -11.26 36.49 -4.76
N ASN A 49 -11.26 37.26 -3.67
CA ASN A 49 -11.90 36.89 -2.40
C ASN A 49 -11.42 35.52 -1.85
N ALA A 50 -10.15 35.17 -2.10
CA ALA A 50 -9.51 33.98 -1.53
C ALA A 50 -8.98 34.29 -0.12
N THR A 51 -9.42 33.56 0.92
CA THR A 51 -9.10 33.89 2.31
C THR A 51 -8.58 32.72 3.16
N THR A 52 -7.33 32.79 3.64
CA THR A 52 -6.77 31.83 4.61
C THR A 52 -6.93 32.29 6.06
N ARG A 53 -7.33 31.36 6.92
CA ARG A 53 -7.68 31.61 8.33
C ARG A 53 -6.87 30.80 9.35
N ALA A 54 -5.95 29.93 8.90
CA ALA A 54 -4.93 29.30 9.75
C ALA A 54 -3.51 29.42 9.12
N ALA A 55 -2.49 29.02 9.87
CA ALA A 55 -1.09 29.10 9.45
C ALA A 55 -0.71 27.97 8.46
N SER A 56 0.21 28.28 7.54
CA SER A 56 0.70 27.36 6.50
C SER A 56 -0.38 26.79 5.55
N ASP A 57 -1.53 27.44 5.46
CA ASP A 57 -2.58 27.10 4.50
C ASP A 57 -2.22 27.56 3.08
N THR A 58 -2.58 26.79 2.05
CA THR A 58 -2.41 27.18 0.64
C THR A 58 -3.73 27.09 -0.09
N ILE A 59 -4.23 28.22 -0.61
CA ILE A 59 -5.47 28.26 -1.39
C ILE A 59 -5.30 28.94 -2.75
N VAL A 60 -5.94 28.39 -3.76
CA VAL A 60 -5.88 28.86 -5.16
C VAL A 60 -7.27 28.77 -5.80
N GLY A 61 -7.98 29.89 -5.89
CA GLY A 61 -9.26 30.00 -6.56
C GLY A 61 -10.11 31.16 -6.05
N THR A 62 -11.01 31.68 -6.90
CA THR A 62 -12.00 32.69 -6.50
C THR A 62 -12.92 32.15 -5.41
N GLU A 63 -13.18 32.93 -4.36
CA GLU A 63 -13.99 32.52 -3.19
C GLU A 63 -13.47 31.27 -2.45
N SER A 64 -12.24 30.82 -2.72
CA SER A 64 -11.62 29.74 -1.95
C SER A 64 -11.30 30.17 -0.51
N GLY A 65 -11.25 29.22 0.42
CA GLY A 65 -10.91 29.57 1.80
C GLY A 65 -10.56 28.43 2.73
N THR A 66 -10.11 28.80 3.93
CA THR A 66 -9.88 27.84 5.02
C THR A 66 -10.57 28.24 6.32
N GLY A 67 -10.85 27.28 7.20
CA GLY A 67 -11.32 27.53 8.56
C GLY A 67 -10.20 27.96 9.51
N VAL A 68 -10.56 28.47 10.68
CA VAL A 68 -9.56 28.93 11.68
C VAL A 68 -8.74 27.82 12.33
N ARG A 69 -9.12 26.55 12.09
CA ARG A 69 -8.42 25.35 12.58
C ARG A 69 -7.74 24.55 11.44
N ALA A 70 -7.77 25.07 10.21
CA ALA A 70 -7.41 24.35 9.00
C ALA A 70 -5.92 24.00 8.83
N GLY A 71 -5.04 24.60 9.65
CA GLY A 71 -3.60 24.70 9.44
C GLY A 71 -2.93 23.53 8.71
N ARG A 72 -2.14 23.87 7.68
CA ARG A 72 -1.63 22.99 6.60
C ARG A 72 -2.71 22.52 5.62
N ALA A 73 -3.79 23.28 5.44
CA ALA A 73 -4.83 22.95 4.47
C ALA A 73 -4.44 23.30 3.03
N VAL A 74 -5.02 22.58 2.07
CA VAL A 74 -4.93 22.89 0.63
C VAL A 74 -6.34 23.01 0.03
N ALA A 75 -6.72 24.20 -0.47
CA ALA A 75 -8.00 24.41 -1.15
C ALA A 75 -7.81 24.99 -2.57
N VAL A 76 -8.18 24.25 -3.62
CA VAL A 76 -7.98 24.65 -5.02
C VAL A 76 -9.29 24.58 -5.80
N GLY A 77 -9.68 25.68 -6.44
CA GLY A 77 -10.91 25.81 -7.22
C GLY A 77 -11.87 26.88 -6.69
N PHE A 78 -12.85 27.27 -7.52
CA PHE A 78 -13.86 28.26 -7.16
C PHE A 78 -14.66 27.81 -5.92
N GLY A 79 -14.75 28.62 -4.87
CA GLY A 79 -15.53 28.28 -3.66
C GLY A 79 -15.06 27.02 -2.92
N SER A 80 -13.83 26.55 -3.16
CA SER A 80 -13.23 25.39 -2.48
C SER A 80 -12.90 25.72 -1.03
N HIS A 81 -13.14 24.80 -0.09
CA HIS A 81 -12.99 25.10 1.33
C HIS A 81 -12.45 23.93 2.18
N VAL A 82 -11.52 24.21 3.09
CA VAL A 82 -11.06 23.25 4.13
C VAL A 82 -11.26 23.84 5.52
N ALA A 83 -11.98 23.18 6.42
CA ALA A 83 -12.32 23.74 7.74
C ALA A 83 -11.31 23.43 8.87
N GLU A 84 -10.75 22.22 8.86
CA GLU A 84 -9.99 21.60 9.96
C GLU A 84 -8.64 21.07 9.46
N THR A 85 -7.73 20.75 10.39
CA THR A 85 -6.30 20.61 10.07
C THR A 85 -5.97 19.60 8.97
N SER A 86 -5.03 19.98 8.10
CA SER A 86 -4.39 19.08 7.12
C SER A 86 -5.37 18.46 6.11
N GLY A 87 -6.54 19.08 5.91
CA GLY A 87 -7.52 18.67 4.91
C GLY A 87 -7.20 19.18 3.50
N VAL A 88 -7.77 18.53 2.50
CA VAL A 88 -7.56 18.82 1.07
C VAL A 88 -8.89 18.97 0.36
N ALA A 89 -9.11 20.09 -0.34
CA ALA A 89 -10.31 20.35 -1.14
C ALA A 89 -9.91 20.82 -2.55
N VAL A 90 -10.12 19.99 -3.58
CA VAL A 90 -9.70 20.29 -4.96
C VAL A 90 -10.87 20.15 -5.93
N GLY A 91 -11.48 21.27 -6.33
CA GLY A 91 -12.58 21.32 -7.27
C GLY A 91 -13.49 22.53 -7.05
N ASP A 92 -14.33 22.84 -8.04
CA ASP A 92 -15.41 23.83 -7.89
C ASP A 92 -16.33 23.43 -6.72
N ARG A 93 -16.37 24.25 -5.67
CA ARG A 93 -17.14 24.06 -4.44
C ARG A 93 -16.82 22.78 -3.65
N ALA A 94 -15.63 22.19 -3.83
CA ALA A 94 -15.17 21.05 -3.03
C ALA A 94 -14.97 21.44 -1.55
N ARG A 95 -15.36 20.58 -0.60
CA ARG A 95 -15.34 20.91 0.85
C ARG A 95 -14.81 19.76 1.73
N ALA A 96 -13.80 20.03 2.54
CA ALA A 96 -13.31 19.12 3.58
C ALA A 96 -13.52 19.74 4.97
N PHE A 97 -14.37 19.13 5.79
CA PHE A 97 -14.84 19.75 7.04
C PHE A 97 -14.16 19.28 8.33
N THR A 98 -13.37 18.22 8.27
CA THR A 98 -12.75 17.57 9.44
C THR A 98 -11.30 17.21 9.18
N ALA A 99 -10.56 16.90 10.25
CA ALA A 99 -9.12 16.67 10.20
C ALA A 99 -8.76 15.53 9.23
N GLY A 100 -7.77 15.80 8.36
CA GLY A 100 -7.31 14.87 7.33
C GLY A 100 -8.35 14.53 6.24
N GLY A 101 -9.52 15.19 6.22
CA GLY A 101 -10.55 14.95 5.21
C GLY A 101 -10.12 15.39 3.81
N MET A 102 -10.45 14.60 2.78
CA MET A 102 -10.10 14.86 1.39
C MET A 102 -11.34 14.91 0.49
N ALA A 103 -11.53 16.03 -0.20
CA ALA A 103 -12.63 16.26 -1.13
C ALA A 103 -12.12 16.67 -2.51
N ILE A 104 -12.34 15.86 -3.54
CA ILE A 104 -11.81 16.09 -4.90
C ILE A 104 -12.93 15.98 -5.94
N GLY A 105 -13.05 16.98 -6.80
CA GLY A 105 -14.09 17.09 -7.83
C GLY A 105 -15.20 18.10 -7.47
N ARG A 106 -16.08 18.38 -8.43
CA ARG A 106 -17.11 19.42 -8.29
C ARG A 106 -18.05 19.10 -7.13
N ALA A 107 -18.12 19.98 -6.15
CA ALA A 107 -18.96 19.93 -4.96
C ALA A 107 -18.82 18.65 -4.11
N ALA A 108 -17.75 17.88 -4.31
CA ALA A 108 -17.38 16.75 -3.44
C ALA A 108 -17.27 17.24 -1.99
N THR A 109 -17.80 16.47 -1.04
CA THR A 109 -17.79 16.86 0.38
C THR A 109 -17.33 15.73 1.28
N SER A 110 -16.25 15.97 2.02
CA SER A 110 -15.75 15.10 3.08
C SER A 110 -16.09 15.70 4.44
N TYR A 111 -16.78 14.94 5.28
CA TYR A 111 -17.17 15.36 6.63
C TYR A 111 -16.69 14.38 7.72
N GLY A 112 -16.54 13.09 7.43
CA GLY A 112 -15.93 12.17 8.40
C GLY A 112 -14.45 12.46 8.61
N GLU A 113 -13.95 12.28 9.84
CA GLU A 113 -12.51 12.38 10.10
C GLU A 113 -11.75 11.36 9.24
N GLN A 114 -10.68 11.81 8.56
CA GLN A 114 -9.94 11.03 7.56
C GLN A 114 -10.80 10.47 6.40
N ALA A 115 -12.03 10.97 6.20
CA ALA A 115 -12.87 10.54 5.11
C ALA A 115 -12.39 11.09 3.75
N ILE A 116 -12.79 10.42 2.68
CA ILE A 116 -12.35 10.71 1.32
C ILE A 116 -13.58 10.73 0.41
N ALA A 117 -13.85 11.87 -0.24
CA ALA A 117 -14.88 12.03 -1.25
C ALA A 117 -14.25 12.44 -2.58
N ILE A 118 -14.26 11.57 -3.59
CA ILE A 118 -13.72 11.85 -4.92
C ILE A 118 -14.81 11.64 -5.97
N GLY A 119 -15.26 12.72 -6.61
CA GLY A 119 -16.25 12.65 -7.68
C GLY A 119 -16.90 14.00 -7.98
N ASN A 120 -17.75 14.03 -9.00
CA ASN A 120 -18.42 15.26 -9.41
C ASN A 120 -19.89 15.28 -8.98
N GLY A 121 -20.39 16.47 -8.70
CA GLY A 121 -21.81 16.75 -8.55
C GLY A 121 -22.58 16.58 -9.84
N GLY A 122 -23.82 16.10 -9.76
CA GLY A 122 -24.73 16.02 -10.92
C GLY A 122 -25.15 17.41 -11.43
N LYS A 123 -25.30 18.38 -10.52
CA LYS A 123 -25.61 19.79 -10.81
C LYS A 123 -24.48 20.73 -10.37
N ALA A 124 -24.53 21.97 -10.85
CA ALA A 124 -23.54 23.02 -10.55
C ALA A 124 -23.95 23.94 -9.37
N ASP A 125 -25.15 23.76 -8.81
CA ASP A 125 -25.67 24.58 -7.69
C ASP A 125 -25.08 24.18 -6.32
N GLY A 126 -24.32 23.08 -6.25
CA GLY A 126 -23.39 22.79 -5.15
C GLY A 126 -24.04 22.51 -3.79
N LYS A 127 -25.33 22.13 -3.80
CA LYS A 127 -26.09 21.65 -2.63
C LYS A 127 -25.56 20.29 -2.15
N ALA A 128 -25.75 20.02 -0.86
CA ALA A 128 -25.44 18.74 -0.25
C ALA A 128 -26.26 17.60 -0.88
N GLY A 129 -25.68 16.41 -0.96
CA GLY A 129 -26.35 15.20 -1.45
C GLY A 129 -26.30 14.97 -2.96
N GLU A 130 -26.12 16.01 -3.78
CA GLU A 130 -26.05 15.84 -5.25
C GLU A 130 -24.63 15.54 -5.78
N ASN A 131 -23.69 15.21 -4.89
CA ASN A 131 -22.25 15.06 -5.17
C ASN A 131 -21.64 13.88 -4.38
N ALA A 132 -20.38 13.54 -4.66
CA ALA A 132 -19.61 12.58 -3.88
C ALA A 132 -19.53 13.02 -2.40
N PHE A 133 -19.82 12.11 -1.47
CA PHE A 133 -20.08 12.47 -0.09
C PHE A 133 -19.65 11.37 0.90
N ALA A 134 -18.82 11.71 1.88
CA ALA A 134 -18.33 10.79 2.90
C ALA A 134 -18.47 11.39 4.31
N THR A 135 -19.32 10.81 5.18
CA THR A 135 -19.62 11.33 6.54
C THR A 135 -19.08 10.48 7.67
N GLY A 136 -18.97 9.17 7.49
CA GLY A 136 -18.40 8.30 8.51
C GLY A 136 -16.89 8.50 8.66
N GLN A 137 -16.36 8.30 9.86
CA GLN A 137 -14.92 8.26 10.08
C GLN A 137 -14.27 7.22 9.15
N GLY A 138 -13.20 7.59 8.44
CA GLY A 138 -12.53 6.74 7.47
C GLY A 138 -13.39 6.29 6.26
N ALA A 139 -14.57 6.90 6.05
CA ALA A 139 -15.44 6.54 4.94
C ALA A 139 -14.88 7.02 3.59
N ILE A 140 -15.07 6.24 2.53
CA ILE A 140 -14.56 6.57 1.18
C ILE A 140 -15.70 6.51 0.16
N ALA A 141 -15.99 7.63 -0.49
CA ALA A 141 -16.95 7.75 -1.59
C ALA A 141 -16.24 8.12 -2.89
N LEU A 142 -16.23 7.21 -3.87
CA LEU A 142 -15.58 7.39 -5.18
C LEU A 142 -16.62 7.28 -6.30
N GLY A 143 -16.92 8.39 -6.99
CA GLY A 143 -17.87 8.41 -8.12
C GLY A 143 -18.80 9.62 -8.10
N THR A 144 -19.49 9.87 -9.21
CA THR A 144 -20.58 10.88 -9.23
C THR A 144 -21.63 10.48 -8.19
N THR A 145 -22.10 11.44 -7.37
CA THR A 145 -23.19 11.20 -6.38
C THR A 145 -22.99 10.04 -5.38
N ALA A 146 -21.80 9.44 -5.27
CA ALA A 146 -21.51 8.33 -4.36
C ALA A 146 -21.60 8.76 -2.88
N ARG A 147 -22.15 7.93 -2.00
CA ARG A 147 -22.44 8.27 -0.60
C ARG A 147 -21.95 7.20 0.37
N ALA A 148 -20.92 7.50 1.15
CA ALA A 148 -20.39 6.63 2.20
C ALA A 148 -20.73 7.21 3.58
N MET A 149 -21.76 6.66 4.22
CA MET A 149 -22.41 7.34 5.35
C MET A 149 -21.96 6.85 6.73
N GLY A 150 -21.73 5.54 6.87
CA GLY A 150 -21.28 4.91 8.11
C GLY A 150 -19.75 4.91 8.27
N THR A 151 -19.28 4.76 9.50
CA THR A 151 -17.86 4.58 9.83
C THR A 151 -17.26 3.40 9.06
N HIS A 152 -16.11 3.61 8.42
CA HIS A 152 -15.48 2.68 7.46
C HIS A 152 -16.40 2.21 6.30
N GLY A 153 -17.42 3.00 5.95
CA GLY A 153 -18.26 2.73 4.78
C GLY A 153 -17.51 3.06 3.48
N PHE A 154 -17.66 2.20 2.46
CA PHE A 154 -16.99 2.35 1.17
C PHE A 154 -18.00 2.31 0.03
N ALA A 155 -18.16 3.41 -0.71
CA ALA A 155 -19.11 3.56 -1.81
C ALA A 155 -18.36 3.91 -3.11
N PHE A 156 -18.19 2.93 -4.00
CA PHE A 156 -17.44 3.05 -5.25
C PHE A 156 -18.36 2.88 -6.46
N GLY A 157 -18.56 3.93 -7.25
CA GLY A 157 -19.42 3.94 -8.43
C GLY A 157 -20.51 5.00 -8.35
N ASN A 158 -21.06 5.37 -9.50
CA ASN A 158 -22.02 6.47 -9.58
C ASN A 158 -23.32 6.14 -8.83
N ASP A 159 -23.84 7.06 -8.03
CA ASP A 159 -25.03 6.86 -7.19
C ASP A 159 -24.93 5.67 -6.21
N SER A 160 -23.73 5.16 -5.92
CA SER A 160 -23.54 4.09 -4.93
C SER A 160 -23.78 4.60 -3.50
N VAL A 161 -24.34 3.77 -2.63
CA VAL A 161 -24.64 4.12 -1.24
C VAL A 161 -24.16 3.02 -0.31
N ALA A 162 -23.31 3.37 0.66
CA ALA A 162 -22.82 2.47 1.69
C ALA A 162 -23.15 2.99 3.09
N GLY A 163 -23.71 2.11 3.92
CA GLY A 163 -24.07 2.39 5.31
C GLY A 163 -25.45 2.99 5.48
N GLY A 164 -26.37 2.77 4.54
CA GLY A 164 -27.78 3.13 4.70
C GLY A 164 -28.54 3.26 3.38
N ASN A 165 -29.80 3.70 3.49
CA ASN A 165 -30.75 3.77 2.39
C ASN A 165 -30.90 5.20 1.81
N ALA A 166 -31.73 5.34 0.77
CA ALA A 166 -31.98 6.63 0.10
C ALA A 166 -32.61 7.70 1.01
N ASP A 167 -33.44 7.31 1.98
CA ASP A 167 -34.10 8.22 2.91
C ASP A 167 -33.10 8.81 3.92
N LEU A 168 -32.26 7.95 4.52
CA LEU A 168 -31.16 8.37 5.38
C LEU A 168 -30.22 9.30 4.61
N ALA A 169 -29.84 8.90 3.40
CA ALA A 169 -28.97 9.70 2.57
C ALA A 169 -29.57 11.07 2.21
N THR A 170 -30.90 11.18 2.12
CA THR A 170 -31.61 12.46 1.96
C THR A 170 -31.64 13.29 3.25
N ALA A 171 -31.86 12.65 4.40
CA ALA A 171 -31.84 13.30 5.71
C ALA A 171 -30.46 13.90 6.04
N VAL A 172 -29.39 13.13 5.85
CA VAL A 172 -27.99 13.58 6.06
C VAL A 172 -27.65 14.72 5.11
N SER A 173 -28.10 14.66 3.85
CA SER A 173 -27.90 15.76 2.88
C SER A 173 -28.53 17.07 3.36
N LYS A 174 -29.79 17.03 3.84
CA LYS A 174 -30.47 18.21 4.38
C LYS A 174 -29.78 18.79 5.62
N ALA A 175 -29.27 17.92 6.49
CA ALA A 175 -28.52 18.35 7.67
C ALA A 175 -27.16 18.97 7.28
N LEU A 176 -26.49 18.46 6.24
CA LEU A 176 -25.27 19.03 5.70
C LEU A 176 -25.50 20.40 5.06
N ASP A 177 -26.59 20.63 4.32
CA ASP A 177 -26.93 21.98 3.81
C ASP A 177 -27.12 22.99 4.96
N THR A 178 -27.72 22.54 6.07
CA THR A 178 -27.88 23.35 7.28
C THR A 178 -26.52 23.69 7.91
N TYR A 179 -25.64 22.70 8.03
CA TYR A 179 -24.26 22.87 8.50
C TYR A 179 -23.43 23.79 7.58
N ASN A 180 -23.46 23.58 6.27
CA ASN A 180 -22.79 24.41 5.27
C ASN A 180 -23.22 25.87 5.36
N THR A 181 -24.51 26.12 5.60
CA THR A 181 -25.08 27.47 5.75
C THR A 181 -24.55 28.16 7.01
N ALA A 182 -24.62 27.49 8.17
CA ALA A 182 -24.10 28.02 9.44
C ALA A 182 -22.57 28.17 9.42
N TYR A 183 -21.86 27.27 8.73
CA TYR A 183 -20.42 27.37 8.54
C TYR A 183 -20.06 28.60 7.68
N SER A 184 -20.85 28.87 6.64
CA SER A 184 -20.66 30.04 5.76
C SER A 184 -20.91 31.38 6.45
N THR A 185 -21.79 31.45 7.46
CA THR A 185 -21.97 32.66 8.27
C THR A 185 -20.87 32.79 9.33
N TYR A 186 -20.48 31.69 9.96
CA TYR A 186 -19.35 31.64 10.90
C TYR A 186 -18.03 32.14 10.29
N ILE A 187 -17.63 31.65 9.12
CA ILE A 187 -16.36 32.09 8.50
C ILE A 187 -16.37 33.57 8.11
N LYS A 188 -17.52 34.14 7.74
CA LYS A 188 -17.66 35.59 7.45
C LYS A 188 -17.55 36.43 8.72
N ALA A 189 -18.11 35.96 9.84
CA ALA A 189 -17.91 36.61 11.12
C ALA A 189 -16.45 36.52 11.59
N GLN A 190 -15.78 35.40 11.34
CA GLN A 190 -14.34 35.25 11.61
C GLN A 190 -13.46 36.12 10.69
N ASP A 191 -13.83 36.32 9.41
CA ASP A 191 -13.13 37.29 8.56
C ASP A 191 -13.19 38.69 9.16
N ALA A 192 -14.38 39.14 9.59
CA ALA A 192 -14.55 40.44 10.21
C ALA A 192 -13.72 40.59 11.50
N LYS A 193 -13.62 39.53 12.30
CA LYS A 193 -12.77 39.47 13.51
C LYS A 193 -11.28 39.53 13.17
N LEU A 194 -10.76 38.59 12.37
CA LEU A 194 -9.34 38.54 11.97
C LEU A 194 -8.88 39.82 11.27
N GLN A 195 -9.76 40.41 10.46
CA GLN A 195 -9.56 41.72 9.83
C GLN A 195 -9.43 42.84 10.86
N ALA A 196 -10.30 42.88 11.89
CA ALA A 196 -10.23 43.87 12.96
C ALA A 196 -8.99 43.67 13.86
N GLU A 197 -8.66 42.44 14.23
CA GLU A 197 -7.45 42.09 15.00
C GLU A 197 -6.18 42.50 14.24
N SER A 198 -6.15 42.24 12.93
CA SER A 198 -5.04 42.63 12.07
C SER A 198 -4.92 44.16 11.89
N ASP A 199 -6.04 44.88 11.68
CA ASP A 199 -6.02 46.35 11.60
C ASP A 199 -5.60 46.97 12.94
N SER A 200 -6.05 46.42 14.08
CA SER A 200 -5.63 46.84 15.42
C SER A 200 -4.13 46.62 15.61
N LYS A 201 -3.61 45.40 15.41
CA LYS A 201 -2.17 45.09 15.54
C LYS A 201 -1.30 45.97 14.64
N ALA A 202 -1.75 46.29 13.43
CA ALA A 202 -1.04 47.19 12.53
C ALA A 202 -1.02 48.64 13.05
N THR A 203 -2.12 49.10 13.63
CA THR A 203 -2.28 50.44 14.23
C THR A 203 -1.42 50.56 15.49
N GLN A 204 -1.38 49.55 16.34
CA GLN A 204 -0.51 49.49 17.53
C GLN A 204 0.97 49.64 17.16
N LYS A 205 1.43 48.99 16.09
CA LYS A 205 2.80 49.15 15.57
C LYS A 205 3.08 50.56 15.03
N ARG A 206 2.13 51.18 14.32
CA ARG A 206 2.28 52.57 13.83
C ARG A 206 2.33 53.54 15.00
N LEU A 207 1.37 53.47 15.93
CA LEU A 207 1.35 54.27 17.16
C LEU A 207 2.69 54.22 17.92
N ALA A 208 3.28 53.02 18.08
CA ALA A 208 4.57 52.86 18.75
C ALA A 208 5.75 53.46 17.97
N SER A 209 5.73 53.36 16.64
CA SER A 209 6.74 53.96 15.76
C SER A 209 6.62 55.48 15.73
N ASP A 210 5.40 56.00 15.56
CA ASP A 210 5.11 57.43 15.44
C ASP A 210 5.35 58.17 16.77
N ALA A 211 5.10 57.51 17.91
CA ALA A 211 5.43 58.04 19.23
C ALA A 211 6.94 58.21 19.42
N ARG A 212 7.73 57.20 19.04
CA ARG A 212 9.19 57.30 19.04
C ARG A 212 9.68 58.38 18.08
N ASP A 213 9.12 58.44 16.88
CA ASP A 213 9.49 59.41 15.84
C ASP A 213 9.18 60.85 16.28
N PHE A 214 8.06 61.07 16.96
CA PHE A 214 7.71 62.34 17.61
C PHE A 214 8.71 62.69 18.73
N GLY A 215 9.05 61.73 19.60
CA GLY A 215 10.09 61.88 20.61
C GLY A 215 11.44 62.33 20.03
N ILE A 216 11.89 61.71 18.95
CA ILE A 216 13.09 62.11 18.20
C ILE A 216 12.96 63.54 17.65
N SER A 217 11.78 63.89 17.11
CA SER A 217 11.48 65.22 16.57
C SER A 217 11.59 66.34 17.62
N LEU A 218 11.35 66.06 18.91
CA LEU A 218 11.51 67.04 19.98
C LEU A 218 12.98 67.39 20.24
N TYR A 219 13.94 66.48 19.98
CA TYR A 219 15.36 66.74 20.19
C TYR A 219 15.98 67.63 19.10
N THR A 220 15.45 67.58 17.87
CA THR A 220 15.99 68.36 16.74
C THR A 220 15.61 69.84 16.77
N LEU A 221 14.65 70.24 17.61
CA LEU A 221 14.17 71.62 17.71
C LEU A 221 15.26 72.59 18.19
N THR A 222 15.33 73.74 17.53
CA THR A 222 16.12 74.91 17.95
C THR A 222 15.58 75.54 19.24
N ASN A 223 16.34 76.45 19.84
CA ASN A 223 15.91 77.15 21.06
C ASN A 223 14.68 78.04 20.81
N GLU A 224 14.56 78.63 19.62
CA GLU A 224 13.42 79.47 19.21
C GLU A 224 12.15 78.64 19.04
N GLU A 225 12.25 77.46 18.41
CA GLU A 225 11.13 76.51 18.27
C GLU A 225 10.70 75.91 19.63
N LYS A 226 11.65 75.64 20.53
CA LYS A 226 11.36 75.23 21.92
C LYS A 226 10.62 76.32 22.69
N GLN A 227 10.99 77.58 22.48
CA GLN A 227 10.32 78.70 23.14
C GLN A 227 8.91 78.94 22.60
N LEU A 228 8.66 78.67 21.30
CA LEU A 228 7.32 78.61 20.71
C LEU A 228 6.43 77.54 21.37
N LEU A 229 6.96 76.34 21.63
CA LEU A 229 6.20 75.33 22.40
C LEU A 229 5.88 75.81 23.83
N GLN A 230 6.83 76.50 24.47
CA GLN A 230 6.64 77.05 25.81
C GLN A 230 5.54 78.12 25.87
N THR A 231 5.37 78.97 24.84
CA THR A 231 4.28 79.97 24.81
C THR A 231 2.89 79.35 24.65
N LEU A 232 2.79 78.12 24.14
CA LEU A 232 1.54 77.34 24.14
C LEU A 232 1.23 76.72 25.52
N GLY A 233 2.11 76.87 26.50
CA GLY A 233 2.07 76.11 27.75
C GLY A 233 2.27 74.62 27.50
N VAL A 234 3.26 74.27 26.67
CA VAL A 234 3.75 72.92 26.44
C VAL A 234 5.22 72.87 26.85
N ASP A 235 5.56 72.05 27.84
CA ASP A 235 6.93 71.87 28.27
C ASP A 235 7.64 70.85 27.38
N ASN A 236 8.58 71.34 26.56
CA ASN A 236 9.39 70.51 25.68
C ASN A 236 10.29 69.54 26.45
N ALA A 237 10.83 69.92 27.61
CA ALA A 237 11.71 69.05 28.39
C ALA A 237 10.91 67.89 28.99
N ALA A 238 9.75 68.17 29.58
CA ALA A 238 8.84 67.14 30.08
C ALA A 238 8.35 66.19 28.97
N LEU A 239 8.03 66.72 27.77
CA LEU A 239 7.67 65.87 26.63
C LEU A 239 8.84 65.01 26.11
N GLN A 240 10.09 65.51 26.17
CA GLN A 240 11.27 64.72 25.82
C GLN A 240 11.46 63.56 26.82
N ASP A 241 11.40 63.82 28.12
CA ASP A 241 11.51 62.77 29.14
C ASP A 241 10.40 61.72 29.02
N GLU A 242 9.16 62.14 28.75
CA GLU A 242 8.03 61.24 28.56
C GLU A 242 8.12 60.40 27.29
N PHE A 243 8.38 61.00 26.12
CA PHE A 243 8.43 60.26 24.85
C PHE A 243 9.75 59.53 24.59
N PHE A 244 10.84 59.89 25.27
CA PHE A 244 12.18 59.31 25.03
C PHE A 244 12.71 58.53 26.24
N GLY A 245 12.34 58.91 27.46
CA GLY A 245 12.69 58.18 28.68
C GLY A 245 11.76 56.98 28.94
N ASN A 246 10.45 57.14 28.76
CA ASN A 246 9.47 56.08 29.06
C ASN A 246 9.20 55.13 27.87
N ILE A 247 9.43 55.56 26.62
CA ILE A 247 9.29 54.69 25.44
C ILE A 247 10.65 54.06 25.11
N GLN A 248 10.79 52.76 25.37
CA GLN A 248 12.03 52.04 25.08
C GLN A 248 12.34 51.99 23.57
N SER A 249 13.62 51.87 23.23
CA SER A 249 14.16 51.93 21.86
C SER A 249 13.72 50.80 20.91
N ASN A 250 12.79 49.95 21.33
CA ASN A 250 12.33 48.72 20.66
C ASN A 250 10.94 48.84 20.00
N ASN A 251 10.41 50.06 19.83
CA ASN A 251 9.09 50.34 19.24
C ASN A 251 7.93 49.58 19.93
N ASN A 252 7.95 49.51 21.27
CA ASN A 252 6.94 48.79 22.04
C ASN A 252 5.65 49.62 22.24
N TYR A 253 4.52 49.05 21.81
CA TYR A 253 3.17 49.62 22.00
C TYR A 253 2.79 49.78 23.47
N ASP A 254 3.13 48.82 24.33
CA ASP A 254 2.72 48.82 25.74
C ASP A 254 3.34 49.99 26.52
N SER A 255 4.52 50.46 26.11
CA SER A 255 5.14 51.70 26.61
C SER A 255 4.62 52.96 25.92
N ALA A 256 4.29 52.89 24.62
CA ALA A 256 3.90 54.07 23.84
C ALA A 256 2.46 54.53 24.12
N LYS A 257 1.49 53.61 24.17
CA LYS A 257 0.06 53.95 24.34
C LYS A 257 -0.23 54.76 25.63
N PRO A 258 0.32 54.42 26.81
CA PRO A 258 0.12 55.21 28.03
C PRO A 258 0.65 56.63 27.90
N VAL A 259 1.86 56.81 27.35
CA VAL A 259 2.50 58.12 27.16
C VAL A 259 1.68 58.99 26.22
N VAL A 260 1.28 58.46 25.05
CA VAL A 260 0.45 59.20 24.08
C VAL A 260 -0.91 59.59 24.67
N THR A 261 -1.51 58.72 25.48
CA THR A 261 -2.79 58.99 26.15
C THR A 261 -2.66 60.08 27.21
N ALA A 262 -1.61 60.03 28.04
CA ALA A 262 -1.34 61.04 29.06
C ALA A 262 -1.04 62.42 28.46
N GLN A 263 -0.23 62.45 27.39
CA GLN A 263 0.22 63.68 26.73
C GLN A 263 -0.74 64.19 25.64
N LEU A 264 -1.94 63.59 25.50
CA LEU A 264 -2.92 63.93 24.46
C LEU A 264 -3.33 65.42 24.46
N ALA A 265 -3.34 66.06 25.63
CA ALA A 265 -3.62 67.50 25.74
C ALA A 265 -2.49 68.38 25.16
N ALA A 266 -1.22 67.99 25.37
CA ALA A 266 -0.07 68.67 24.79
C ALA A 266 0.01 68.43 23.27
N LEU A 267 -0.18 67.19 22.82
CA LEU A 267 -0.25 66.83 21.40
C LEU A 267 -1.32 67.66 20.66
N LYS A 268 -2.51 67.84 21.24
CA LYS A 268 -3.59 68.66 20.65
C LYS A 268 -3.22 70.14 20.52
N LYS A 269 -2.46 70.70 21.45
CA LYS A 269 -1.94 72.08 21.35
C LYS A 269 -0.94 72.22 20.20
N ILE A 270 -0.02 71.27 20.07
CA ILE A 270 0.98 71.24 18.98
C ILE A 270 0.29 71.06 17.63
N ALA A 271 -0.64 70.11 17.52
CA ALA A 271 -1.38 69.83 16.29
C ALA A 271 -2.29 70.98 15.81
N ALA A 272 -2.58 71.96 16.67
CA ALA A 272 -3.39 73.14 16.39
C ALA A 272 -2.57 74.39 16.01
N LEU A 273 -1.24 74.30 15.94
CA LEU A 273 -0.40 75.33 15.33
C LEU A 273 -0.72 75.45 13.83
N ASP A 274 -0.87 76.68 13.35
CA ASP A 274 -0.99 76.94 11.91
C ASP A 274 0.36 76.67 11.21
N GLU A 275 0.33 75.74 10.25
CA GLU A 275 1.48 75.36 9.43
C GLU A 275 2.10 76.56 8.69
N ASN A 276 1.34 77.63 8.45
CA ASN A 276 1.80 78.85 7.78
C ASN A 276 2.33 79.91 8.75
N ALA A 277 1.87 79.95 10.01
CA ALA A 277 2.28 80.95 11.00
C ALA A 277 3.72 80.73 11.51
N ALA A 278 4.27 79.52 11.35
CA ALA A 278 5.66 79.20 11.69
C ALA A 278 6.69 79.64 10.62
N SER A 279 6.25 80.26 9.52
CA SER A 279 7.12 80.59 8.39
C SER A 279 8.11 81.73 8.67
N THR A 280 9.30 81.38 9.16
CA THR A 280 10.56 81.92 8.57
C THR A 280 11.73 80.92 8.56
N THR A 281 11.80 79.91 9.46
CA THR A 281 13.00 79.02 9.57
C THR A 281 12.76 77.57 10.08
N THR A 282 11.59 76.94 9.90
CA THR A 282 11.23 75.76 10.74
C THR A 282 10.63 74.53 10.02
N ALA A 283 11.41 73.82 9.18
CA ALA A 283 10.98 72.53 8.61
C ALA A 283 10.74 71.43 9.67
N ASP A 284 11.29 71.59 10.87
CA ASP A 284 11.19 70.64 11.97
C ASP A 284 9.91 70.83 12.79
N VAL A 285 9.43 72.07 12.99
CA VAL A 285 8.09 72.34 13.56
C VAL A 285 6.97 71.79 12.68
N THR A 286 7.00 71.98 11.35
CA THR A 286 5.97 71.40 10.47
C THR A 286 5.95 69.86 10.59
N ARG A 287 7.12 69.22 10.70
CA ARG A 287 7.23 67.78 10.93
C ARG A 287 6.71 67.36 12.31
N LEU A 288 6.94 68.17 13.34
CA LEU A 288 6.43 67.96 14.70
C LEU A 288 4.90 68.06 14.76
N ILE A 289 4.33 69.11 14.15
CA ILE A 289 2.87 69.31 14.01
C ILE A 289 2.25 68.09 13.33
N LYS A 290 2.82 67.68 12.19
CA LYS A 290 2.32 66.54 11.43
C LYS A 290 2.38 65.23 12.23
N ARG A 291 3.52 64.95 12.89
CA ARG A 291 3.68 63.79 13.80
C ARG A 291 2.69 63.82 14.98
N ALA A 292 2.41 64.99 15.55
CA ALA A 292 1.40 65.14 16.61
C ALA A 292 -0.03 64.85 16.11
N GLN A 293 -0.39 65.35 14.92
CA GLN A 293 -1.68 65.04 14.28
C GLN A 293 -1.82 63.54 14.00
N ASP A 294 -0.79 62.91 13.44
CA ASP A 294 -0.78 61.48 13.11
C ASP A 294 -0.88 60.62 14.39
N LEU A 295 -0.17 60.98 15.46
CA LEU A 295 -0.31 60.35 16.78
C LEU A 295 -1.72 60.42 17.37
N ILE A 296 -2.39 61.57 17.27
CA ILE A 296 -3.78 61.74 17.73
C ILE A 296 -4.72 60.85 16.90
N ALA A 297 -4.52 60.79 15.59
CA ALA A 297 -5.32 60.00 14.67
C ALA A 297 -5.14 58.49 14.90
N GLU A 298 -3.91 58.01 15.04
CA GLU A 298 -3.60 56.61 15.34
C GLU A 298 -4.10 56.21 16.74
N ASN A 299 -3.96 57.08 17.76
CA ASN A 299 -4.47 56.79 19.10
C ASN A 299 -6.00 56.64 19.13
N THR A 300 -6.71 57.50 18.40
CA THR A 300 -8.18 57.43 18.26
C THR A 300 -8.61 56.21 17.43
N SER A 301 -7.82 55.86 16.42
CA SER A 301 -8.06 54.68 15.57
C SER A 301 -7.85 53.38 16.34
N ASP A 302 -6.84 53.31 17.22
CA ASP A 302 -6.58 52.17 18.09
C ASP A 302 -7.74 51.90 19.04
N ASP A 303 -8.28 52.92 19.72
CA ASP A 303 -9.46 52.78 20.59
C ASP A 303 -10.69 52.30 19.81
N THR A 304 -10.91 52.87 18.61
CA THR A 304 -12.02 52.49 17.71
C THR A 304 -11.89 51.04 17.23
N LEU A 305 -10.68 50.62 16.85
CA LEU A 305 -10.40 49.25 16.39
C LEU A 305 -10.48 48.24 17.54
N LYS A 306 -10.10 48.62 18.77
CA LYS A 306 -10.23 47.78 19.96
C LYS A 306 -11.69 47.47 20.30
N GLN A 307 -12.59 48.47 20.18
CA GLN A 307 -14.03 48.21 20.28
C GLN A 307 -14.50 47.30 19.14
N LYS A 308 -14.10 47.56 17.90
CA LYS A 308 -14.46 46.73 16.74
C LYS A 308 -14.01 45.27 16.87
N VAL A 309 -12.83 45.00 17.45
CA VAL A 309 -12.34 43.64 17.78
C VAL A 309 -13.26 42.97 18.79
N THR A 310 -13.72 43.72 19.81
CA THR A 310 -14.67 43.23 20.82
C THR A 310 -16.01 42.83 20.18
N ASP A 311 -16.59 43.74 19.37
CA ASP A 311 -17.90 43.53 18.73
C ASP A 311 -17.86 42.37 17.72
N THR A 312 -16.82 42.30 16.90
CA THR A 312 -16.64 41.20 15.92
C THR A 312 -16.33 39.87 16.59
N THR A 313 -15.66 39.87 17.75
CA THR A 313 -15.45 38.65 18.54
C THR A 313 -16.77 38.14 19.12
N ALA A 314 -17.62 39.01 19.64
CA ALA A 314 -18.96 38.64 20.10
C ALA A 314 -19.81 38.06 18.95
N ALA A 315 -19.78 38.69 17.77
CA ALA A 315 -20.48 38.21 16.58
C ALA A 315 -19.98 36.82 16.11
N ALA A 316 -18.66 36.62 16.06
CA ALA A 316 -18.06 35.33 15.70
C ALA A 316 -18.46 34.21 16.69
N THR A 317 -18.50 34.51 17.99
CA THR A 317 -18.91 33.57 19.05
C THR A 317 -20.39 33.17 18.92
N ALA A 318 -21.25 34.13 18.54
CA ALA A 318 -22.67 33.87 18.31
C ALA A 318 -22.90 32.96 17.09
N GLU A 319 -22.15 33.14 15.99
CA GLU A 319 -22.21 32.24 14.84
C GLU A 319 -21.59 30.86 15.13
N GLU A 320 -20.54 30.78 15.95
CA GLU A 320 -19.95 29.49 16.38
C GLU A 320 -20.97 28.63 17.12
N THR A 321 -21.83 29.25 17.94
CA THR A 321 -22.92 28.57 18.64
C THR A 321 -23.95 27.99 17.67
N LYS A 322 -24.30 28.71 16.59
CA LYS A 322 -25.18 28.22 15.53
C LYS A 322 -24.53 27.08 14.74
N LEU A 323 -23.24 27.21 14.43
CA LEU A 323 -22.45 26.19 13.75
C LEU A 323 -22.42 24.89 14.55
N ASN A 324 -22.13 24.95 15.85
CA ASN A 324 -22.13 23.78 16.74
C ASN A 324 -23.51 23.10 16.81
N THR A 325 -24.59 23.90 16.79
CA THR A 325 -25.98 23.37 16.76
C THR A 325 -26.28 22.64 15.43
N ALA A 326 -25.86 23.21 14.30
CA ALA A 326 -25.98 22.56 13.00
C ALA A 326 -25.08 21.32 12.88
N LYS A 327 -23.91 21.34 13.52
CA LYS A 327 -22.97 20.20 13.61
C LYS A 327 -23.63 19.02 14.31
N ALA A 328 -24.18 19.24 15.51
CA ALA A 328 -24.91 18.20 16.25
C ALA A 328 -26.14 17.67 15.50
N THR A 329 -26.81 18.53 14.71
CA THR A 329 -27.93 18.11 13.85
C THR A 329 -27.48 17.17 12.72
N LEU A 330 -26.32 17.44 12.11
CA LEU A 330 -25.72 16.57 11.09
C LEU A 330 -25.21 15.25 11.70
N GLU A 331 -24.52 15.30 12.83
CA GLU A 331 -24.06 14.12 13.57
C GLU A 331 -25.23 13.20 13.95
N ALA A 332 -26.34 13.77 14.45
CA ALA A 332 -27.56 13.02 14.73
C ALA A 332 -28.22 12.45 13.46
N ALA A 333 -28.13 13.14 12.32
CA ALA A 333 -28.72 12.68 11.06
C ALA A 333 -28.04 11.42 10.50
N TYR A 334 -26.72 11.27 10.65
CA TYR A 334 -26.00 10.06 10.22
C TYR A 334 -25.76 9.03 11.33
N ALA A 335 -26.21 9.27 12.58
CA ALA A 335 -26.03 8.35 13.70
C ALA A 335 -26.70 6.97 13.49
N SER A 336 -27.70 6.87 12.61
CA SER A 336 -28.33 5.59 12.22
C SER A 336 -27.63 4.87 11.06
N ALA A 337 -26.60 5.48 10.47
CA ALA A 337 -25.82 4.89 9.39
C ALA A 337 -25.08 3.64 9.86
N LYS A 338 -25.00 2.63 9.00
CA LYS A 338 -24.44 1.33 9.32
C LYS A 338 -22.94 1.27 8.99
N GLU A 339 -22.17 0.79 9.95
CA GLU A 339 -20.71 0.68 9.84
C GLU A 339 -20.25 -0.42 8.87
N SER A 340 -19.06 -0.22 8.31
CA SER A 340 -18.31 -1.21 7.51
C SER A 340 -19.08 -1.80 6.31
N ALA A 341 -20.04 -1.07 5.76
CA ALA A 341 -20.76 -1.45 4.55
C ALA A 341 -19.94 -1.14 3.28
N LEU A 342 -20.04 -2.01 2.27
CA LEU A 342 -19.30 -1.91 1.01
C LEU A 342 -20.26 -1.94 -0.20
N ALA A 343 -20.35 -0.84 -0.93
CA ALA A 343 -21.09 -0.74 -2.19
C ALA A 343 -20.13 -0.50 -3.36
N ILE A 344 -20.10 -1.39 -4.36
CA ILE A 344 -19.27 -1.26 -5.57
C ILE A 344 -20.15 -1.43 -6.81
N GLY A 345 -20.32 -0.38 -7.61
CA GLY A 345 -21.08 -0.38 -8.87
C GLY A 345 -22.08 0.77 -8.95
N THR A 346 -22.56 1.04 -10.16
CA THR A 346 -23.55 2.11 -10.38
C THR A 346 -24.86 1.77 -9.67
N ARG A 347 -25.34 2.65 -8.79
CA ARG A 347 -26.52 2.42 -7.91
C ARG A 347 -26.43 1.15 -7.06
N ALA A 348 -25.21 0.69 -6.71
CA ALA A 348 -25.04 -0.34 -5.70
C ALA A 348 -25.42 0.21 -4.31
N VAL A 349 -26.18 -0.54 -3.52
CA VAL A 349 -26.69 -0.11 -2.22
C VAL A 349 -26.37 -1.17 -1.16
N ALA A 350 -25.53 -0.82 -0.19
CA ALA A 350 -25.23 -1.62 0.98
C ALA A 350 -25.82 -0.90 2.22
N GLU A 351 -27.07 -1.22 2.56
CA GLU A 351 -27.81 -0.52 3.63
C GLU A 351 -27.49 -1.10 5.01
N GLY A 352 -27.24 -2.40 5.10
CA GLY A 352 -27.04 -3.13 6.34
C GLY A 352 -25.65 -2.94 6.95
N LYS A 353 -25.51 -3.23 8.25
CA LYS A 353 -24.20 -3.32 8.91
C LYS A 353 -23.39 -4.45 8.28
N THR A 354 -22.10 -4.20 8.04
CA THR A 354 -21.15 -5.16 7.42
C THR A 354 -21.67 -5.77 6.10
N SER A 355 -22.60 -5.09 5.42
CA SER A 355 -23.22 -5.58 4.18
C SER A 355 -22.36 -5.28 2.95
N ILE A 356 -22.48 -6.13 1.92
CA ILE A 356 -21.66 -6.07 0.70
C ILE A 356 -22.58 -6.09 -0.52
N ALA A 357 -22.60 -5.01 -1.30
CA ALA A 357 -23.32 -4.90 -2.56
C ALA A 357 -22.36 -4.62 -3.72
N ILE A 358 -22.15 -5.60 -4.62
CA ILE A 358 -21.18 -5.50 -5.73
C ILE A 358 -21.89 -5.76 -7.07
N GLY A 359 -22.12 -4.72 -7.85
CA GLY A 359 -22.74 -4.78 -9.18
C GLY A 359 -23.71 -3.62 -9.42
N THR A 360 -24.06 -3.39 -10.68
CA THR A 360 -25.05 -2.35 -11.04
C THR A 360 -26.42 -2.69 -10.46
N ASP A 361 -27.02 -1.77 -9.70
CA ASP A 361 -28.28 -1.98 -8.96
C ASP A 361 -28.25 -3.17 -7.96
N ALA A 362 -27.07 -3.62 -7.50
CA ALA A 362 -26.97 -4.62 -6.44
C ALA A 362 -27.46 -4.02 -5.10
N ASN A 363 -28.23 -4.78 -4.30
CA ASN A 363 -28.76 -4.29 -3.03
C ASN A 363 -28.60 -5.32 -1.89
N ALA A 364 -27.93 -4.94 -0.82
CA ALA A 364 -27.74 -5.70 0.41
C ALA A 364 -28.33 -4.91 1.60
N THR A 365 -29.56 -5.21 2.01
CA THR A 365 -30.33 -4.32 2.91
C THR A 365 -30.07 -4.57 4.41
N ASN A 366 -29.60 -5.75 4.78
CA ASN A 366 -29.65 -6.27 6.16
C ASN A 366 -28.27 -6.70 6.69
N GLU A 367 -28.16 -7.06 7.97
CA GLU A 367 -26.86 -7.26 8.63
C GLU A 367 -26.12 -8.48 8.06
N ASN A 368 -24.82 -8.33 7.80
CA ASN A 368 -23.97 -9.36 7.16
C ASN A 368 -24.47 -9.83 5.78
N SER A 369 -25.40 -9.12 5.14
CA SER A 369 -25.98 -9.53 3.85
C SER A 369 -25.03 -9.24 2.67
N VAL A 370 -24.98 -10.16 1.71
CA VAL A 370 -24.07 -10.10 0.55
C VAL A 370 -24.86 -10.22 -0.76
N ALA A 371 -24.78 -9.22 -1.62
CA ALA A 371 -25.41 -9.17 -2.94
C ALA A 371 -24.37 -8.89 -4.03
N ILE A 372 -24.03 -9.88 -4.86
CA ILE A 372 -22.99 -9.78 -5.88
C ILE A 372 -23.58 -10.12 -7.25
N GLY A 373 -23.65 -9.12 -8.14
CA GLY A 373 -24.15 -9.22 -9.51
C GLY A 373 -25.17 -8.13 -9.84
N THR A 374 -25.37 -7.86 -11.13
CA THR A 374 -26.33 -6.85 -11.59
C THR A 374 -27.74 -7.16 -11.08
N GLN A 375 -28.36 -6.24 -10.35
CA GLN A 375 -29.68 -6.40 -9.72
C GLN A 375 -29.77 -7.60 -8.75
N ALA A 376 -28.64 -8.06 -8.20
CA ALA A 376 -28.64 -9.02 -7.09
C ALA A 376 -29.27 -8.38 -5.84
N LYS A 377 -30.05 -9.14 -5.07
CA LYS A 377 -30.71 -8.66 -3.86
C LYS A 377 -30.54 -9.61 -2.69
N SER A 378 -29.89 -9.15 -1.63
CA SER A 378 -29.88 -9.85 -0.35
C SER A 378 -30.67 -9.02 0.65
N THR A 379 -31.84 -9.51 1.05
CA THR A 379 -32.83 -8.72 1.81
C THR A 379 -33.20 -9.33 3.15
N ALA A 380 -32.32 -10.16 3.71
CA ALA A 380 -32.44 -10.75 5.04
C ALA A 380 -31.05 -10.79 5.69
N ASP A 381 -30.99 -10.98 7.01
CA ASP A 381 -29.72 -11.08 7.73
C ASP A 381 -28.93 -12.32 7.26
N HIS A 382 -27.60 -12.23 7.28
CA HIS A 382 -26.66 -13.29 6.87
C HIS A 382 -26.87 -13.88 5.46
N ALA A 383 -27.76 -13.30 4.65
CA ALA A 383 -28.19 -13.87 3.39
C ALA A 383 -27.22 -13.53 2.26
N VAL A 384 -27.05 -14.44 1.31
CA VAL A 384 -26.04 -14.36 0.24
C VAL A 384 -26.69 -14.57 -1.12
N ALA A 385 -26.68 -13.54 -1.97
CA ALA A 385 -27.21 -13.56 -3.33
C ALA A 385 -26.10 -13.28 -4.36
N ILE A 386 -25.63 -14.30 -5.07
CA ILE A 386 -24.51 -14.20 -6.03
C ILE A 386 -24.99 -14.59 -7.43
N GLY A 387 -25.18 -13.59 -8.30
CA GLY A 387 -25.59 -13.75 -9.70
C GLY A 387 -26.47 -12.60 -10.19
N VAL A 388 -26.60 -12.43 -11.51
CA VAL A 388 -27.48 -11.39 -12.08
C VAL A 388 -28.93 -11.69 -11.69
N LYS A 389 -29.60 -10.76 -10.99
CA LYS A 389 -30.93 -10.97 -10.41
C LYS A 389 -31.05 -12.16 -9.45
N ALA A 390 -29.94 -12.60 -8.84
CA ALA A 390 -30.02 -13.53 -7.70
C ALA A 390 -30.73 -12.84 -6.52
N GLN A 391 -31.53 -13.58 -5.77
CA GLN A 391 -32.25 -13.08 -4.60
C GLN A 391 -32.08 -14.02 -3.42
N ALA A 392 -31.87 -13.47 -2.23
CA ALA A 392 -31.91 -14.19 -0.96
C ALA A 392 -32.77 -13.38 0.02
N THR A 393 -33.91 -13.94 0.42
CA THR A 393 -35.00 -13.21 1.10
C THR A 393 -35.36 -13.78 2.46
N VAL A 394 -34.59 -14.76 2.95
CA VAL A 394 -34.73 -15.40 4.26
C VAL A 394 -33.37 -15.41 4.96
N ASP A 395 -33.35 -15.33 6.29
CA ASP A 395 -32.10 -15.31 7.07
C ASP A 395 -31.26 -16.57 6.80
N ASN A 396 -29.94 -16.39 6.69
CA ASN A 396 -28.98 -17.42 6.26
C ASN A 396 -29.25 -18.04 4.86
N GLY A 397 -30.14 -17.48 4.03
CA GLY A 397 -30.47 -18.01 2.70
C GLY A 397 -29.37 -17.74 1.66
N VAL A 398 -29.08 -18.71 0.78
CA VAL A 398 -27.96 -18.62 -0.18
C VAL A 398 -28.43 -18.83 -1.63
N GLY A 399 -28.62 -17.76 -2.39
CA GLY A 399 -28.99 -17.79 -3.81
C GLY A 399 -27.77 -17.73 -4.73
N LEU A 400 -27.45 -18.82 -5.45
CA LEU A 400 -26.26 -18.93 -6.31
C LEU A 400 -26.63 -19.07 -7.80
N GLY A 401 -26.05 -18.21 -8.63
CA GLY A 401 -26.30 -18.12 -10.06
C GLY A 401 -27.41 -17.12 -10.42
N SER A 402 -27.40 -16.65 -11.68
CA SER A 402 -28.36 -15.65 -12.15
C SER A 402 -29.81 -16.11 -12.00
N TYR A 403 -30.70 -15.21 -11.58
CA TYR A 403 -32.13 -15.46 -11.30
C TYR A 403 -32.43 -16.48 -10.19
N SER A 404 -31.44 -17.01 -9.47
CA SER A 404 -31.70 -17.93 -8.35
C SER A 404 -32.40 -17.22 -7.20
N VAL A 405 -33.34 -17.89 -6.52
CA VAL A 405 -34.12 -17.31 -5.42
C VAL A 405 -34.05 -18.22 -4.20
N ALA A 406 -33.37 -17.78 -3.15
CA ALA A 406 -33.39 -18.41 -1.83
C ALA A 406 -34.47 -17.76 -0.95
N ASP A 407 -35.66 -18.36 -0.99
CA ASP A 407 -36.87 -17.95 -0.24
C ASP A 407 -37.33 -19.02 0.77
N THR A 408 -36.55 -20.08 0.94
CA THR A 408 -36.92 -21.28 1.68
C THR A 408 -36.14 -21.35 2.99
N GLU A 409 -36.84 -21.05 4.08
CA GLU A 409 -36.37 -21.22 5.47
C GLU A 409 -36.01 -22.69 5.80
N ALA A 410 -35.44 -22.90 6.98
CA ALA A 410 -35.17 -24.21 7.56
C ALA A 410 -36.42 -25.12 7.55
N ARG A 411 -36.29 -26.33 7.00
CA ARG A 411 -37.37 -27.34 6.90
C ARG A 411 -36.88 -28.75 7.24
N LYS A 412 -37.80 -29.59 7.72
CA LYS A 412 -37.56 -31.03 7.91
C LYS A 412 -37.44 -31.71 6.54
N GLY A 413 -36.45 -32.58 6.37
CA GLY A 413 -36.31 -33.43 5.18
C GLY A 413 -37.52 -34.36 4.97
N TYR A 414 -37.76 -34.77 3.73
CA TYR A 414 -38.87 -35.66 3.39
C TYR A 414 -38.53 -37.12 3.75
N ASP A 415 -39.23 -37.70 4.72
CA ASP A 415 -39.04 -39.08 5.17
C ASP A 415 -39.98 -40.06 4.44
N LEU A 416 -39.42 -40.88 3.55
CA LEU A 416 -40.14 -41.96 2.85
C LEU A 416 -40.24 -43.27 3.68
N ASN A 417 -39.59 -43.32 4.85
CA ASN A 417 -39.41 -44.55 5.63
C ASN A 417 -40.35 -44.62 6.84
N GLU A 418 -41.10 -43.57 7.16
CA GLU A 418 -41.92 -43.43 8.39
C GLU A 418 -42.71 -44.71 8.75
N ASN A 419 -43.28 -45.40 7.76
CA ASN A 419 -44.05 -46.65 7.94
C ASN A 419 -43.33 -47.97 7.54
N ARG A 420 -42.02 -47.99 7.24
CA ARG A 420 -41.29 -49.19 6.79
C ARG A 420 -40.91 -50.14 7.94
N MET A 421 -41.31 -51.41 7.82
CA MET A 421 -40.93 -52.49 8.75
C MET A 421 -39.93 -53.51 8.15
N ASN A 422 -39.32 -53.20 7.01
CA ASN A 422 -38.34 -54.08 6.35
C ASN A 422 -36.90 -53.83 6.82
N THR A 423 -35.90 -54.34 6.11
CA THR A 423 -34.48 -54.21 6.46
C THR A 423 -34.00 -52.75 6.55
N TYR A 424 -34.70 -51.80 5.91
CA TYR A 424 -34.43 -50.37 6.00
C TYR A 424 -35.14 -49.65 7.18
N ALA A 425 -35.75 -50.39 8.11
CA ALA A 425 -36.44 -49.80 9.26
C ALA A 425 -35.51 -48.97 10.17
N GLY A 426 -34.20 -49.19 10.14
CA GLY A 426 -33.19 -48.36 10.82
C GLY A 426 -32.98 -46.97 10.20
N LEU A 427 -33.54 -46.70 9.03
CA LEU A 427 -33.54 -45.39 8.37
C LEU A 427 -34.83 -44.58 8.63
N ARG A 428 -35.68 -45.04 9.57
CA ARG A 428 -36.87 -44.33 10.04
C ARG A 428 -36.48 -43.12 10.89
N GLY A 429 -36.97 -41.93 10.55
CA GLY A 429 -36.69 -40.72 11.31
C GLY A 429 -35.32 -40.11 11.06
N ASN A 430 -34.46 -40.73 10.24
CA ASN A 430 -33.13 -40.21 9.86
C ASN A 430 -33.20 -39.01 8.89
N ALA A 431 -34.39 -38.59 8.45
CA ALA A 431 -34.55 -37.40 7.63
C ALA A 431 -34.13 -36.13 8.42
N LEU A 432 -32.90 -35.67 8.16
CA LEU A 432 -32.31 -34.52 8.82
C LEU A 432 -33.23 -33.28 8.70
N THR A 433 -33.33 -32.53 9.79
CA THR A 433 -33.98 -31.22 9.79
C THR A 433 -32.91 -30.16 9.61
N ALA A 434 -33.04 -29.33 8.57
CA ALA A 434 -32.12 -28.22 8.36
C ALA A 434 -32.21 -27.22 9.53
N SER A 435 -31.08 -26.71 9.98
CA SER A 435 -30.99 -25.65 11.01
C SER A 435 -30.91 -24.24 10.42
N THR A 436 -30.61 -24.13 9.12
CA THR A 436 -30.50 -22.87 8.37
C THR A 436 -31.38 -22.90 7.12
N ALA A 437 -31.57 -21.75 6.48
CA ALA A 437 -32.26 -21.66 5.19
C ALA A 437 -31.49 -22.38 4.05
N ALA A 438 -32.19 -22.61 2.94
CA ALA A 438 -31.70 -23.42 1.83
C ALA A 438 -30.71 -22.68 0.91
N VAL A 439 -29.82 -23.46 0.28
CA VAL A 439 -29.02 -23.03 -0.86
C VAL A 439 -29.83 -23.21 -2.15
N ALA A 440 -30.23 -22.11 -2.79
CA ALA A 440 -30.96 -22.12 -4.04
C ALA A 440 -30.04 -21.88 -5.24
N VAL A 441 -29.88 -22.89 -6.10
CA VAL A 441 -29.12 -22.79 -7.36
C VAL A 441 -29.99 -22.40 -8.57
N GLY A 442 -31.25 -21.97 -8.35
CA GLY A 442 -32.18 -21.64 -9.42
C GLY A 442 -33.58 -21.25 -8.93
N THR A 443 -34.58 -21.51 -9.76
CA THR A 443 -36.02 -21.41 -9.43
C THR A 443 -36.78 -22.62 -9.99
N PRO A 444 -38.06 -22.86 -9.63
CA PRO A 444 -38.85 -23.96 -10.19
C PRO A 444 -38.99 -23.96 -11.73
N ARG A 445 -38.70 -22.85 -12.41
CA ARG A 445 -38.69 -22.73 -13.88
C ARG A 445 -37.29 -22.60 -14.49
N MET A 446 -36.27 -22.41 -13.67
CA MET A 446 -34.88 -22.17 -14.07
C MET A 446 -33.95 -22.96 -13.14
N THR A 447 -33.94 -24.28 -13.30
CA THR A 447 -33.08 -25.19 -12.52
C THR A 447 -31.67 -25.24 -13.10
N ARG A 448 -30.71 -25.71 -12.30
CA ARG A 448 -29.32 -25.97 -12.71
C ARG A 448 -28.91 -27.38 -12.34
N GLN A 449 -28.02 -27.96 -13.12
CA GLN A 449 -27.27 -29.15 -12.72
C GLN A 449 -26.12 -28.71 -11.80
N ILE A 450 -25.90 -29.48 -10.72
CA ILE A 450 -24.70 -29.38 -9.89
C ILE A 450 -23.77 -30.49 -10.39
N ASN A 451 -22.74 -30.13 -11.14
CA ASN A 451 -21.83 -31.08 -11.78
C ASN A 451 -20.62 -31.37 -10.87
N TYR A 452 -19.94 -32.49 -11.12
CA TYR A 452 -18.77 -32.97 -10.36
C TYR A 452 -19.04 -33.25 -8.87
N VAL A 453 -20.30 -33.54 -8.51
CA VAL A 453 -20.65 -34.09 -7.19
C VAL A 453 -20.08 -35.51 -7.09
N ALA A 454 -19.14 -35.71 -6.17
CA ALA A 454 -18.59 -37.03 -5.83
C ALA A 454 -19.68 -37.96 -5.29
N ALA A 455 -19.39 -39.25 -5.15
CA ALA A 455 -20.34 -40.15 -4.49
C ALA A 455 -20.35 -39.83 -2.99
N GLY A 456 -21.51 -39.46 -2.45
CA GLY A 456 -21.67 -39.19 -1.02
C GLY A 456 -21.35 -40.42 -0.17
N THR A 457 -20.70 -40.20 0.97
CA THR A 457 -20.28 -41.22 1.93
C THR A 457 -21.17 -41.26 3.17
N ASP A 458 -21.65 -40.11 3.63
CA ASP A 458 -22.53 -39.97 4.79
C ASP A 458 -23.99 -39.69 4.35
N ASP A 459 -24.96 -39.96 5.23
CA ASP A 459 -26.41 -39.75 4.98
C ASP A 459 -26.78 -38.28 4.65
N THR A 460 -25.88 -37.33 4.92
CA THR A 460 -26.06 -35.89 4.66
C THR A 460 -25.42 -35.40 3.36
N ASP A 461 -24.68 -36.26 2.65
CA ASP A 461 -23.99 -35.89 1.41
C ASP A 461 -24.95 -35.80 0.20
N ALA A 462 -24.58 -34.98 -0.78
CA ALA A 462 -25.33 -34.89 -2.02
C ALA A 462 -25.14 -36.16 -2.88
N VAL A 463 -26.25 -36.84 -3.19
CA VAL A 463 -26.26 -38.07 -4.00
C VAL A 463 -26.09 -37.74 -5.49
N ASN A 464 -25.14 -38.40 -6.16
CA ASN A 464 -24.92 -38.22 -7.60
C ASN A 464 -25.66 -39.25 -8.48
N VAL A 465 -25.67 -39.01 -9.80
CA VAL A 465 -26.38 -39.87 -10.77
C VAL A 465 -25.80 -41.29 -10.84
N ALA A 466 -24.52 -41.50 -10.50
CA ALA A 466 -23.92 -42.83 -10.49
C ALA A 466 -24.45 -43.66 -9.31
N GLN A 467 -24.53 -43.08 -8.11
CA GLN A 467 -25.16 -43.71 -6.95
C GLN A 467 -26.62 -44.05 -7.24
N LEU A 468 -27.40 -43.11 -7.80
CA LEU A 468 -28.80 -43.36 -8.17
C LEU A 468 -28.94 -44.49 -9.22
N ARG A 469 -28.03 -44.55 -10.20
CA ARG A 469 -28.01 -45.66 -11.18
C ARG A 469 -27.60 -47.00 -10.55
N SER A 470 -26.73 -47.01 -9.54
CA SER A 470 -26.36 -48.25 -8.84
C SER A 470 -27.53 -48.88 -8.07
N VAL A 471 -28.52 -48.08 -7.62
CA VAL A 471 -29.75 -48.62 -7.01
C VAL A 471 -30.49 -49.54 -8.00
N ASN A 472 -30.58 -49.15 -9.28
CA ASN A 472 -31.19 -50.00 -10.32
C ASN A 472 -30.34 -51.21 -10.72
N LEU A 473 -29.04 -51.21 -10.39
CA LEU A 473 -28.17 -52.37 -10.61
C LEU A 473 -28.21 -53.37 -9.45
N LYS A 474 -28.74 -52.98 -8.28
CA LYS A 474 -28.88 -53.84 -7.09
C LYS A 474 -30.23 -54.58 -7.03
N ILE A 475 -30.71 -55.04 -8.19
CA ILE A 475 -31.54 -56.27 -8.32
C ILE A 475 -30.65 -57.43 -8.81
N ALA A 476 -29.36 -57.39 -8.48
CA ALA A 476 -28.58 -58.60 -8.26
C ALA A 476 -28.80 -59.03 -6.81
N GLY A 477 -29.25 -60.27 -6.60
CA GLY A 477 -29.30 -60.86 -5.26
C GLY A 477 -27.92 -60.80 -4.61
N ASP A 478 -27.86 -60.44 -3.33
CA ASP A 478 -26.62 -60.09 -2.65
C ASP A 478 -25.63 -61.27 -2.67
N THR A 479 -24.55 -61.13 -3.44
CA THR A 479 -23.45 -62.09 -3.45
C THR A 479 -22.49 -61.77 -2.32
N VAL A 480 -22.78 -62.26 -1.11
CA VAL A 480 -21.79 -62.31 -0.03
C VAL A 480 -21.85 -63.62 0.75
N ASP A 481 -20.63 -64.08 1.06
CA ASP A 481 -20.19 -65.13 1.98
C ASP A 481 -20.61 -66.59 1.80
N GLN A 482 -19.57 -67.42 1.60
CA GLN A 482 -19.58 -68.87 1.72
C GLN A 482 -19.66 -69.34 3.19
N ALA A 483 -20.58 -68.79 3.98
CA ALA A 483 -20.90 -69.30 5.30
C ALA A 483 -22.05 -70.32 5.20
N ALA A 484 -21.81 -71.55 5.65
CA ALA A 484 -22.80 -72.62 5.56
C ALA A 484 -24.11 -72.26 6.31
N PRO A 485 -25.29 -72.65 5.78
CA PRO A 485 -26.57 -72.29 6.39
C PRO A 485 -26.70 -72.90 7.78
N THR A 486 -26.91 -72.05 8.79
CA THR A 486 -27.29 -72.50 10.13
C THR A 486 -28.78 -72.84 10.18
N THR A 487 -29.14 -73.84 10.97
CA THR A 487 -30.41 -74.59 10.84
C THR A 487 -31.67 -73.89 11.38
N ASN A 488 -31.66 -72.57 11.54
CA ASN A 488 -32.84 -71.77 11.94
C ASN A 488 -33.04 -70.64 10.93
N GLY A 489 -33.91 -70.87 9.95
CA GLY A 489 -34.00 -70.02 8.77
C GLY A 489 -34.61 -68.64 9.01
N THR A 490 -33.88 -67.60 8.60
CA THR A 490 -34.41 -66.27 8.23
C THR A 490 -33.49 -65.57 7.21
N SER A 491 -33.18 -66.23 6.09
CA SER A 491 -32.59 -65.54 4.93
C SER A 491 -33.66 -64.72 4.20
N LYS A 492 -33.62 -63.40 4.35
CA LYS A 492 -34.45 -62.47 3.57
C LYS A 492 -33.91 -62.33 2.15
N ALA A 493 -34.50 -63.05 1.21
CA ALA A 493 -34.35 -62.78 -0.22
C ALA A 493 -35.51 -61.87 -0.69
N ASP A 494 -35.21 -60.63 -1.08
CA ASP A 494 -36.22 -59.70 -1.58
C ASP A 494 -36.64 -60.03 -3.03
N VAL A 495 -37.68 -60.86 -3.16
CA VAL A 495 -38.57 -60.86 -4.32
C VAL A 495 -39.95 -60.41 -3.84
N LEU A 496 -40.25 -59.11 -3.97
CA LEU A 496 -41.54 -58.55 -3.58
C LEU A 496 -42.65 -59.01 -4.55
N LEU A 497 -43.36 -60.07 -4.15
CA LEU A 497 -44.70 -60.41 -4.62
C LEU A 497 -45.81 -59.70 -3.81
N ASP A 498 -45.46 -58.80 -2.86
CA ASP A 498 -46.39 -58.31 -1.84
C ASP A 498 -47.52 -57.40 -2.37
N SER A 499 -47.34 -56.81 -3.56
CA SER A 499 -48.34 -55.96 -4.22
C SER A 499 -49.15 -56.69 -5.31
N GLN A 500 -48.78 -57.92 -5.72
CA GLN A 500 -49.50 -58.70 -6.73
C GLN A 500 -49.45 -60.21 -6.45
N THR A 501 -50.62 -60.84 -6.31
CA THR A 501 -50.72 -62.30 -6.16
C THR A 501 -50.63 -63.01 -7.51
N LEU A 502 -49.67 -63.92 -7.68
CA LEU A 502 -49.73 -64.94 -8.73
C LEU A 502 -50.83 -65.96 -8.38
N LYS A 503 -52.07 -65.62 -8.69
CA LYS A 503 -53.24 -66.41 -8.34
C LYS A 503 -53.46 -67.53 -9.36
N VAL A 504 -52.87 -68.70 -9.12
CA VAL A 504 -53.18 -69.92 -9.88
C VAL A 504 -54.60 -70.38 -9.52
N VAL A 505 -55.57 -70.07 -10.37
CA VAL A 505 -56.98 -70.40 -10.15
C VAL A 505 -57.33 -71.71 -10.87
N SER A 506 -57.58 -72.77 -10.11
CA SER A 506 -58.34 -73.93 -10.59
C SER A 506 -59.79 -73.82 -10.12
N ALA A 507 -60.74 -74.22 -10.99
CA ALA A 507 -62.15 -74.36 -10.61
C ALA A 507 -62.38 -75.46 -9.54
N ASN A 508 -61.43 -76.38 -9.39
CA ASN A 508 -61.41 -77.38 -8.32
C ASN A 508 -60.03 -77.39 -7.63
N LYS A 509 -59.99 -77.03 -6.34
CA LYS A 509 -58.73 -76.90 -5.56
C LYS A 509 -58.04 -78.24 -5.26
N ALA A 510 -58.68 -79.38 -5.46
CA ALA A 510 -58.17 -80.68 -5.02
C ALA A 510 -57.27 -81.42 -6.03
N VAL A 511 -57.09 -80.89 -7.25
CA VAL A 511 -56.51 -81.63 -8.40
C VAL A 511 -55.16 -81.10 -8.91
N LEU A 512 -54.61 -80.07 -8.25
CA LEU A 512 -53.34 -79.43 -8.59
C LEU A 512 -52.57 -79.15 -7.30
N THR A 513 -51.38 -79.73 -7.15
CA THR A 513 -50.43 -79.36 -6.10
C THR A 513 -49.34 -78.47 -6.70
N THR A 514 -49.05 -77.37 -6.01
CA THR A 514 -47.98 -76.43 -6.37
C THR A 514 -46.89 -76.50 -5.31
N ASP A 515 -45.66 -76.79 -5.73
CA ASP A 515 -44.46 -76.74 -4.88
C ASP A 515 -43.48 -75.72 -5.45
N ALA A 516 -42.76 -75.04 -4.55
CA ALA A 516 -41.87 -73.93 -4.85
C ALA A 516 -40.56 -74.10 -4.07
N THR A 517 -39.60 -74.77 -4.71
CA THR A 517 -38.25 -75.02 -4.18
C THR A 517 -37.20 -74.73 -5.27
N ASN A 518 -36.03 -74.20 -4.87
CA ASN A 518 -34.88 -73.90 -5.73
C ASN A 518 -35.22 -73.23 -7.08
N ASN A 519 -35.68 -71.98 -7.03
CA ASN A 519 -35.98 -71.11 -8.18
C ASN A 519 -36.96 -71.69 -9.23
N THR A 520 -37.69 -72.76 -8.92
CA THR A 520 -38.61 -73.44 -9.85
C THR A 520 -40.02 -73.50 -9.23
N ILE A 521 -41.04 -73.19 -10.03
CA ILE A 521 -42.45 -73.42 -9.66
C ILE A 521 -42.91 -74.68 -10.40
N THR A 522 -43.20 -75.75 -9.67
CA THR A 522 -43.65 -77.02 -10.25
C THR A 522 -45.17 -77.17 -10.12
N ILE A 523 -45.82 -77.52 -11.23
CA ILE A 523 -47.27 -77.78 -11.31
C ILE A 523 -47.48 -79.24 -11.70
N THR A 524 -48.03 -80.04 -10.79
CA THR A 524 -48.23 -81.48 -10.99
C THR A 524 -49.71 -81.83 -11.09
N PRO A 525 -50.19 -82.45 -12.19
CA PRO A 525 -51.56 -82.94 -12.31
C PRO A 525 -51.75 -84.31 -11.64
N VAL A 526 -52.94 -84.55 -11.07
CA VAL A 526 -53.32 -85.85 -10.46
C VAL A 526 -53.94 -86.78 -11.51
N THR A 527 -53.57 -88.06 -11.50
CA THR A 527 -54.16 -89.14 -12.33
C THR A 527 -55.17 -89.98 -11.52
N ALA A 528 -56.08 -90.69 -12.21
CA ALA A 528 -57.09 -91.55 -11.58
C ALA A 528 -57.20 -92.94 -12.25
N GLU A 529 -57.57 -93.95 -11.45
CA GLU A 529 -57.89 -95.31 -11.92
C GLU A 529 -59.40 -95.45 -12.21
N LEU A 530 -59.74 -96.30 -13.18
CA LEU A 530 -61.13 -96.66 -13.52
C LEU A 530 -61.45 -98.08 -13.02
N GLU A 531 -62.71 -98.32 -12.71
CA GLU A 531 -63.27 -99.64 -12.39
C GLU A 531 -64.55 -99.91 -13.21
N LYS A 532 -64.92 -101.19 -13.34
CA LYS A 532 -66.14 -101.62 -14.03
C LYS A 532 -67.22 -101.93 -13.00
N ASP A 533 -68.40 -101.35 -13.17
CA ASP A 533 -69.59 -101.68 -12.37
C ASP A 533 -70.02 -103.14 -12.65
N PRO A 534 -70.00 -104.04 -11.64
CA PRO A 534 -70.37 -105.43 -11.80
C PRO A 534 -71.85 -105.66 -12.18
N ALA A 535 -72.74 -104.70 -11.89
CA ALA A 535 -74.18 -104.83 -12.07
C ALA A 535 -74.68 -104.32 -13.43
N THR A 536 -74.04 -103.28 -13.99
CA THR A 536 -74.49 -102.62 -15.23
C THR A 536 -73.54 -102.82 -16.42
N GLY A 537 -72.28 -103.18 -16.16
CA GLY A 537 -71.25 -103.30 -17.17
C GLY A 537 -70.67 -101.96 -17.66
N GLN A 538 -71.11 -100.81 -17.13
CA GLN A 538 -70.50 -99.51 -17.39
C GLN A 538 -69.16 -99.34 -16.66
N VAL A 539 -68.33 -98.42 -17.14
CA VAL A 539 -67.00 -98.09 -16.57
C VAL A 539 -67.08 -96.73 -15.89
N LYS A 540 -66.54 -96.61 -14.67
CA LYS A 540 -66.53 -95.39 -13.86
C LYS A 540 -65.17 -95.15 -13.17
N PRO A 541 -64.86 -93.94 -12.67
CA PRO A 541 -63.71 -93.72 -11.81
C PRO A 541 -63.84 -94.47 -10.48
N LYS A 542 -62.73 -95.03 -9.99
CA LYS A 542 -62.64 -95.76 -8.72
C LYS A 542 -62.65 -94.85 -7.48
N ASP A 543 -62.40 -93.56 -7.68
CA ASP A 543 -62.47 -92.49 -6.69
C ASP A 543 -63.28 -91.33 -7.29
N GLU A 544 -64.54 -91.22 -6.89
CA GLU A 544 -65.51 -90.27 -7.48
C GLU A 544 -65.11 -88.80 -7.26
N ALA A 545 -64.25 -88.52 -6.27
CA ALA A 545 -63.70 -87.18 -6.03
C ALA A 545 -62.70 -86.70 -7.10
N LYS A 546 -62.22 -87.59 -7.98
CA LYS A 546 -61.20 -87.31 -9.02
C LYS A 546 -61.72 -87.37 -10.46
N GLY A 547 -63.04 -87.30 -10.67
CA GLY A 547 -63.72 -87.62 -11.93
C GLY A 547 -63.31 -86.88 -13.23
N ASN A 548 -62.42 -85.88 -13.18
CA ASN A 548 -61.93 -85.13 -14.35
C ASN A 548 -60.41 -85.29 -14.61
N ALA A 549 -59.77 -86.35 -14.06
CA ALA A 549 -58.34 -86.63 -14.25
C ALA A 549 -58.02 -87.30 -15.60
N LEU A 550 -56.77 -87.17 -16.05
CA LEU A 550 -56.27 -87.74 -17.31
C LEU A 550 -56.04 -89.26 -17.19
N THR A 551 -56.51 -90.05 -18.17
CA THR A 551 -56.37 -91.53 -18.24
C THR A 551 -55.42 -91.96 -19.36
N THR A 552 -54.78 -93.13 -19.22
CA THR A 552 -53.82 -93.68 -20.19
C THR A 552 -54.50 -94.38 -21.37
N ALA A 553 -53.81 -94.46 -22.51
CA ALA A 553 -54.33 -95.03 -23.75
C ALA A 553 -54.63 -96.55 -23.67
N GLN A 554 -53.99 -97.27 -22.76
CA GLN A 554 -54.21 -98.71 -22.56
C GLN A 554 -55.67 -99.02 -22.18
N ASN A 555 -56.28 -98.18 -21.33
CA ASN A 555 -57.66 -98.34 -20.87
C ASN A 555 -58.69 -98.20 -22.01
N VAL A 556 -58.34 -97.53 -23.11
CA VAL A 556 -59.22 -97.35 -24.29
C VAL A 556 -59.16 -98.56 -25.22
N ALA A 557 -58.00 -99.22 -25.31
CA ALA A 557 -57.81 -100.40 -26.17
C ALA A 557 -58.69 -101.58 -25.74
N ASP A 558 -58.85 -101.79 -24.43
CA ASP A 558 -59.63 -102.91 -23.88
C ASP A 558 -61.15 -102.77 -24.10
N MET A 559 -61.63 -101.56 -24.41
CA MET A 559 -63.05 -101.29 -24.68
C MET A 559 -63.48 -101.64 -26.12
N ILE A 560 -62.56 -101.65 -27.09
CA ILE A 560 -62.89 -101.84 -28.52
C ILE A 560 -63.03 -103.33 -28.88
N ASN A 561 -62.30 -104.22 -28.20
CA ASN A 561 -62.16 -105.63 -28.58
C ASN A 561 -63.37 -106.54 -28.21
N ASN A 562 -64.51 -106.01 -27.77
CA ASN A 562 -65.62 -106.78 -27.16
C ASN A 562 -67.04 -106.47 -27.71
N ALA A 563 -67.21 -106.13 -29.00
CA ALA A 563 -68.53 -105.86 -29.61
C ALA A 563 -68.77 -106.54 -30.97
N SER A 564 -70.03 -106.79 -31.37
CA SER A 564 -70.41 -107.47 -32.63
C SER A 564 -71.66 -106.84 -33.31
N PRO A 565 -71.78 -106.84 -34.66
CA PRO A 565 -72.78 -106.02 -35.39
C PRO A 565 -74.05 -106.76 -35.90
N LYS A 566 -75.06 -105.98 -36.33
CA LYS A 566 -76.33 -106.39 -37.00
C LYS A 566 -76.52 -105.71 -38.37
N ILE A 567 -77.41 -106.26 -39.21
CA ILE A 567 -77.73 -105.81 -40.59
C ILE A 567 -79.05 -104.98 -40.61
N GLY A 568 -79.21 -104.04 -41.56
CA GLY A 568 -80.27 -103.01 -41.55
C GLY A 568 -81.23 -102.97 -42.75
N ASN A 569 -82.23 -102.09 -42.67
CA ASN A 569 -83.42 -102.03 -43.53
C ASN A 569 -83.15 -101.51 -44.96
N GLY A 570 -83.85 -102.08 -45.95
CA GLY A 570 -83.73 -101.74 -47.39
C GLY A 570 -83.75 -102.97 -48.31
N LEU A 571 -83.68 -104.16 -47.72
CA LEU A 571 -83.68 -105.47 -48.38
C LEU A 571 -84.72 -106.34 -47.67
N THR A 572 -85.62 -106.99 -48.41
CA THR A 572 -86.53 -108.01 -47.87
C THR A 572 -86.08 -109.40 -48.30
N ASN A 573 -86.26 -110.39 -47.40
CA ASN A 573 -85.98 -111.79 -47.67
C ASN A 573 -87.30 -112.58 -47.55
N SER A 574 -87.90 -112.86 -48.69
CA SER A 574 -88.95 -113.86 -48.85
C SER A 574 -88.42 -114.90 -49.84
N ASP A 575 -88.56 -116.17 -49.50
CA ASP A 575 -88.20 -117.32 -50.36
C ASP A 575 -86.73 -117.38 -50.82
N GLY A 576 -85.79 -116.84 -50.02
CA GLY A 576 -84.36 -117.11 -50.17
C GLY A 576 -83.65 -116.31 -51.27
N LYS A 577 -84.25 -115.24 -51.78
CA LYS A 577 -83.61 -114.23 -52.63
C LYS A 577 -83.92 -112.81 -52.14
N ILE A 578 -82.98 -111.91 -52.39
CA ILE A 578 -83.07 -110.49 -52.03
C ILE A 578 -83.38 -109.66 -53.29
N VAL A 579 -84.31 -108.71 -53.17
CA VAL A 579 -84.70 -107.76 -54.24
C VAL A 579 -84.85 -106.35 -53.66
N VAL A 580 -84.71 -105.31 -54.50
CA VAL A 580 -84.53 -103.91 -54.06
C VAL A 580 -85.66 -103.00 -54.59
N GLN A 581 -86.14 -102.06 -53.77
CA GLN A 581 -86.96 -100.91 -54.19
C GLN A 581 -86.20 -99.60 -53.92
N PRO A 582 -85.91 -98.76 -54.93
CA PRO A 582 -85.30 -97.44 -54.71
C PRO A 582 -86.33 -96.40 -54.26
N ALA A 583 -85.92 -95.50 -53.35
CA ALA A 583 -86.80 -94.51 -52.71
C ALA A 583 -86.70 -93.08 -53.27
N ASP A 584 -85.82 -92.84 -54.26
CA ASP A 584 -85.47 -91.49 -54.73
C ASP A 584 -86.19 -91.12 -56.04
N LYS A 585 -86.75 -89.91 -56.11
CA LYS A 585 -87.44 -89.35 -57.30
C LYS A 585 -86.48 -88.94 -58.43
N SER A 586 -85.18 -88.84 -58.14
CA SER A 586 -84.08 -88.83 -59.10
C SER A 586 -84.14 -89.99 -60.10
N ILE A 587 -84.52 -91.14 -59.52
CA ILE A 587 -84.51 -92.55 -59.93
C ILE A 587 -85.77 -93.07 -60.67
N SER A 588 -85.76 -93.42 -61.96
CA SER A 588 -86.81 -94.31 -62.51
C SER A 588 -86.23 -95.68 -62.88
N VAL A 589 -86.92 -96.77 -62.51
CA VAL A 589 -86.58 -98.14 -62.94
C VAL A 589 -87.61 -98.58 -63.98
N THR A 590 -87.14 -98.88 -65.18
CA THR A 590 -87.95 -99.34 -66.31
C THR A 590 -87.55 -100.76 -66.70
N ALA A 591 -88.28 -101.40 -67.60
CA ALA A 591 -87.94 -102.73 -68.12
C ALA A 591 -86.55 -102.80 -68.79
N ASN A 592 -85.97 -101.65 -69.16
CA ASN A 592 -84.64 -101.55 -69.79
C ASN A 592 -83.52 -101.12 -68.82
N GLY A 593 -83.80 -101.04 -67.51
CA GLY A 593 -82.87 -100.54 -66.49
C GLY A 593 -83.27 -99.17 -65.91
N VAL A 594 -82.32 -98.51 -65.23
CA VAL A 594 -82.59 -97.24 -64.51
C VAL A 594 -82.23 -96.02 -65.34
N SER A 595 -83.05 -94.96 -65.28
CA SER A 595 -82.88 -93.71 -66.03
C SER A 595 -83.23 -92.48 -65.20
N VAL A 596 -82.72 -91.31 -65.59
CA VAL A 596 -82.86 -90.05 -64.82
C VAL A 596 -83.87 -89.10 -65.42
N ASN A 597 -84.55 -88.38 -64.54
CA ASN A 597 -85.64 -87.47 -64.88
C ASN A 597 -85.17 -86.24 -65.68
N PRO A 598 -85.73 -85.93 -66.86
CA PRO A 598 -85.32 -84.80 -67.72
C PRO A 598 -85.38 -83.39 -67.12
N ALA A 599 -85.93 -83.23 -65.91
CA ALA A 599 -85.99 -81.95 -65.22
C ALA A 599 -84.70 -81.57 -64.47
N ASP A 600 -83.80 -82.52 -64.19
CA ASP A 600 -82.53 -82.23 -63.50
C ASP A 600 -81.49 -81.65 -64.49
N LYS A 601 -80.91 -80.50 -64.16
CA LYS A 601 -79.87 -79.84 -64.97
C LYS A 601 -78.45 -80.13 -64.48
N SER A 602 -78.33 -80.71 -63.29
CA SER A 602 -77.07 -81.10 -62.65
C SER A 602 -76.55 -82.42 -63.19
N LEU A 603 -77.46 -83.25 -63.72
CA LEU A 603 -77.24 -84.62 -64.11
C LEU A 603 -77.61 -84.86 -65.59
N GLU A 604 -76.84 -85.71 -66.27
CA GLU A 604 -77.09 -86.16 -67.64
C GLU A 604 -76.96 -87.68 -67.74
N THR A 605 -77.88 -88.34 -68.46
CA THR A 605 -77.71 -89.74 -68.85
C THR A 605 -76.91 -89.81 -70.14
N THR A 606 -75.77 -90.47 -70.08
CA THR A 606 -74.93 -90.82 -71.23
C THR A 606 -75.05 -92.31 -71.54
N ASP A 607 -74.55 -92.73 -72.69
CA ASP A 607 -74.48 -94.13 -73.13
C ASP A 607 -73.70 -95.05 -72.16
N LYS A 608 -72.94 -94.46 -71.22
CA LYS A 608 -72.18 -95.14 -70.16
C LYS A 608 -72.82 -95.01 -68.76
N GLY A 609 -74.03 -94.44 -68.67
CA GLY A 609 -74.75 -94.21 -67.43
C GLY A 609 -74.85 -92.73 -67.02
N LEU A 610 -75.22 -92.52 -65.76
CA LEU A 610 -75.50 -91.21 -65.18
C LEU A 610 -74.22 -90.43 -64.83
N LYS A 611 -74.15 -89.16 -65.22
CA LYS A 611 -73.01 -88.25 -65.02
C LYS A 611 -73.45 -86.88 -64.51
N VAL A 612 -72.55 -86.13 -63.87
CA VAL A 612 -72.74 -84.73 -63.45
C VAL A 612 -72.23 -83.76 -64.54
N LYS A 613 -72.91 -82.64 -64.74
CA LYS A 613 -72.54 -81.60 -65.73
C LYS A 613 -71.57 -80.56 -65.14
N THR A 614 -70.47 -80.25 -65.81
CA THR A 614 -69.37 -79.39 -65.31
C THR A 614 -68.99 -78.25 -66.26
N ASP A 615 -68.30 -77.22 -65.75
CA ASP A 615 -67.84 -76.05 -66.54
C ASP A 615 -66.60 -76.34 -67.42
N GLY A 616 -65.88 -77.44 -67.16
CA GLY A 616 -64.69 -77.85 -67.89
C GLY A 616 -63.42 -77.05 -67.57
N THR A 617 -63.52 -75.98 -66.78
CA THR A 617 -62.42 -75.03 -66.52
C THR A 617 -62.01 -75.03 -65.06
N THR A 618 -62.95 -74.85 -64.12
CA THR A 618 -62.68 -74.97 -62.68
C THR A 618 -62.94 -76.38 -62.15
N ILE A 619 -63.90 -77.10 -62.76
CA ILE A 619 -64.26 -78.48 -62.41
C ILE A 619 -64.44 -79.31 -63.68
N THR A 620 -63.92 -80.53 -63.67
CA THR A 620 -64.11 -81.54 -64.72
C THR A 620 -64.65 -82.84 -64.14
N VAL A 621 -65.06 -83.78 -65.01
CA VAL A 621 -65.40 -85.15 -64.61
C VAL A 621 -64.44 -86.12 -65.29
N GLY A 622 -63.54 -86.71 -64.51
CA GLY A 622 -62.64 -87.78 -64.95
C GLY A 622 -63.14 -89.17 -64.55
N ASP A 623 -62.34 -90.19 -64.83
CA ASP A 623 -62.70 -91.62 -64.64
C ASP A 623 -62.96 -92.03 -63.17
N LYS A 624 -62.69 -91.13 -62.21
CA LYS A 624 -62.93 -91.31 -60.77
C LYS A 624 -64.01 -90.37 -60.20
N GLY A 625 -64.73 -89.64 -61.05
CA GLY A 625 -65.78 -88.69 -60.65
C GLY A 625 -65.40 -87.21 -60.84
N LEU A 626 -66.04 -86.32 -60.09
CA LEU A 626 -65.80 -84.87 -60.10
C LEU A 626 -64.38 -84.55 -59.61
N GLN A 627 -63.68 -83.67 -60.33
CA GLN A 627 -62.32 -83.23 -60.04
C GLN A 627 -62.21 -81.71 -60.17
N VAL A 628 -61.54 -81.06 -59.22
CA VAL A 628 -61.24 -79.62 -59.28
C VAL A 628 -59.95 -79.43 -60.09
N ASN A 629 -59.99 -78.58 -61.11
CA ASN A 629 -58.83 -78.23 -61.92
C ASN A 629 -57.98 -77.20 -61.18
N THR A 630 -56.85 -77.62 -60.61
CA THR A 630 -55.91 -76.72 -59.94
C THR A 630 -54.84 -76.18 -60.89
N GLY A 631 -54.37 -74.96 -60.62
CA GLY A 631 -53.30 -74.29 -61.36
C GLY A 631 -52.16 -73.84 -60.45
N ASN A 632 -50.96 -73.68 -61.02
CA ASN A 632 -49.76 -73.29 -60.27
C ASN A 632 -49.48 -71.79 -60.32
N ILE A 633 -48.65 -71.33 -59.38
CA ILE A 633 -48.02 -70.00 -59.38
C ILE A 633 -46.51 -70.23 -59.44
N THR A 634 -45.81 -69.49 -60.29
CA THR A 634 -44.37 -69.64 -60.55
C THR A 634 -43.59 -68.39 -60.15
N ASN A 635 -42.37 -68.58 -59.63
CA ASN A 635 -41.48 -67.48 -59.28
C ASN A 635 -40.72 -66.98 -60.53
N VAL A 636 -40.61 -65.68 -60.69
CA VAL A 636 -39.74 -65.06 -61.71
C VAL A 636 -38.31 -65.04 -61.18
N THR A 637 -37.41 -65.78 -61.83
CA THR A 637 -36.02 -65.97 -61.38
C THR A 637 -35.01 -65.03 -62.04
N GLU A 638 -35.35 -64.43 -63.18
CA GLU A 638 -34.43 -63.71 -64.07
C GLU A 638 -35.02 -62.38 -64.59
N GLY A 639 -34.15 -61.48 -65.06
CA GLY A 639 -34.49 -60.13 -65.54
C GLY A 639 -34.90 -59.15 -64.43
N ASP A 640 -35.32 -57.94 -64.81
CA ASP A 640 -35.63 -56.83 -63.89
C ASP A 640 -36.84 -57.10 -62.96
N LYS A 641 -37.55 -58.21 -63.16
CA LYS A 641 -38.68 -58.68 -62.34
C LYS A 641 -38.31 -59.88 -61.46
N ALA A 642 -37.05 -60.28 -61.41
CA ALA A 642 -36.57 -61.38 -60.58
C ALA A 642 -36.92 -61.16 -59.08
N GLY A 643 -37.59 -62.14 -58.47
CA GLY A 643 -38.15 -62.04 -57.11
C GLY A 643 -39.65 -61.80 -57.05
N THR A 644 -40.32 -61.54 -58.18
CA THR A 644 -41.80 -61.49 -58.27
C THR A 644 -42.40 -62.86 -58.59
N VAL A 645 -43.73 -62.98 -58.55
CA VAL A 645 -44.48 -64.20 -58.92
C VAL A 645 -45.40 -63.96 -60.12
N SER A 646 -45.66 -65.01 -60.90
CA SER A 646 -46.48 -65.02 -62.10
C SER A 646 -47.35 -66.27 -62.18
N VAL A 647 -48.42 -66.22 -62.98
CA VAL A 647 -49.24 -67.40 -63.30
C VAL A 647 -48.90 -67.86 -64.72
N PRO A 648 -48.59 -69.15 -64.96
CA PRO A 648 -48.42 -69.68 -66.31
C PRO A 648 -49.70 -69.49 -67.13
N GLU A 649 -49.58 -69.07 -68.39
CA GLU A 649 -50.76 -68.77 -69.24
C GLU A 649 -51.69 -69.99 -69.41
N ALA A 650 -51.15 -71.21 -69.34
CA ALA A 650 -51.90 -72.47 -69.39
C ALA A 650 -52.71 -72.80 -68.11
N ASP A 651 -52.48 -72.07 -67.01
CA ASP A 651 -53.19 -72.21 -65.72
C ASP A 651 -54.18 -71.06 -65.47
N LYS A 652 -54.29 -70.13 -66.40
CA LYS A 652 -55.17 -68.96 -66.34
C LYS A 652 -56.64 -69.38 -66.31
N GLY A 653 -57.34 -69.04 -65.22
CA GLY A 653 -58.72 -69.45 -64.98
C GLY A 653 -58.90 -70.75 -64.18
N LYS A 654 -57.81 -71.46 -63.83
CA LYS A 654 -57.84 -72.58 -62.87
C LYS A 654 -57.84 -72.08 -61.43
N VAL A 655 -58.15 -72.96 -60.48
CA VAL A 655 -58.19 -72.63 -59.05
C VAL A 655 -56.79 -72.81 -58.43
N ALA A 656 -56.25 -71.77 -57.80
CA ALA A 656 -55.01 -71.90 -57.02
C ALA A 656 -55.29 -72.60 -55.68
N THR A 657 -54.42 -73.52 -55.24
CA THR A 657 -54.54 -74.11 -53.90
C THR A 657 -54.01 -73.17 -52.82
N ILE A 658 -54.42 -73.39 -51.56
CA ILE A 658 -53.87 -72.68 -50.39
C ILE A 658 -52.34 -72.86 -50.33
N GLY A 659 -51.83 -74.03 -50.71
CA GLY A 659 -50.39 -74.30 -50.83
C GLY A 659 -49.73 -73.39 -51.86
N ASN A 660 -50.26 -73.30 -53.09
CA ASN A 660 -49.68 -72.44 -54.14
C ASN A 660 -49.62 -70.96 -53.71
N VAL A 661 -50.63 -70.46 -52.99
CA VAL A 661 -50.67 -69.07 -52.51
C VAL A 661 -49.66 -68.85 -51.38
N ALA A 662 -49.55 -69.79 -50.43
CA ALA A 662 -48.56 -69.72 -49.37
C ALA A 662 -47.13 -69.78 -49.94
N ASP A 663 -46.86 -70.70 -50.87
CA ASP A 663 -45.56 -70.85 -51.53
C ASP A 663 -45.17 -69.61 -52.35
N ALA A 664 -46.13 -68.98 -53.03
CA ALA A 664 -45.90 -67.72 -53.76
C ALA A 664 -45.49 -66.58 -52.81
N ILE A 665 -46.19 -66.41 -51.69
CA ILE A 665 -45.87 -65.39 -50.67
C ILE A 665 -44.51 -65.65 -50.04
N ASN A 666 -44.20 -66.91 -49.69
CA ASN A 666 -42.96 -67.32 -49.05
C ASN A 666 -41.73 -67.32 -49.99
N ASN A 667 -41.93 -67.12 -51.30
CA ASN A 667 -40.86 -67.05 -52.29
C ASN A 667 -40.70 -65.70 -52.98
N ALA A 668 -41.70 -64.82 -52.92
CA ALA A 668 -41.55 -63.44 -53.35
C ALA A 668 -40.47 -62.71 -52.52
N ALA A 669 -39.59 -61.96 -53.19
CA ALA A 669 -38.46 -61.28 -52.57
C ALA A 669 -38.09 -59.97 -53.29
N TRP A 670 -37.48 -59.04 -52.56
CA TRP A 670 -36.81 -57.84 -53.09
C TRP A 670 -35.30 -57.87 -52.77
N LYS A 671 -34.50 -57.00 -53.39
CA LYS A 671 -33.03 -56.99 -53.21
C LYS A 671 -32.55 -55.82 -52.35
N ALA A 672 -31.62 -56.06 -51.43
CA ALA A 672 -30.91 -55.03 -50.66
C ALA A 672 -29.40 -55.06 -50.96
N THR A 673 -28.75 -53.90 -51.08
CA THR A 673 -27.29 -53.76 -51.23
C THR A 673 -26.83 -52.38 -50.73
N SER A 674 -25.51 -52.18 -50.63
CA SER A 674 -24.83 -50.97 -50.15
C SER A 674 -23.77 -50.49 -51.14
N GLY A 675 -23.51 -49.18 -51.16
CA GLY A 675 -22.54 -48.52 -52.04
C GLY A 675 -21.97 -47.25 -51.39
N LYS A 676 -21.01 -46.61 -52.05
CA LYS A 676 -20.32 -45.40 -51.57
C LYS A 676 -20.22 -44.30 -52.64
N GLU A 677 -20.11 -43.06 -52.17
CA GLU A 677 -19.75 -41.88 -52.96
C GLU A 677 -18.59 -41.14 -52.25
N ASP A 678 -17.77 -40.42 -53.02
CA ASP A 678 -16.58 -39.69 -52.56
C ASP A 678 -15.68 -40.46 -51.57
N SER A 679 -15.42 -39.88 -50.38
CA SER A 679 -14.60 -40.46 -49.32
C SER A 679 -15.37 -41.38 -48.37
N GLY A 680 -16.57 -41.84 -48.75
CA GLY A 680 -17.34 -42.80 -47.97
C GLY A 680 -16.66 -44.18 -47.95
N GLU A 681 -16.68 -44.84 -46.79
CA GLU A 681 -16.24 -46.22 -46.64
C GLU A 681 -17.44 -47.16 -46.59
N VAL A 682 -17.37 -48.29 -47.29
CA VAL A 682 -18.39 -49.34 -47.29
C VAL A 682 -17.71 -50.70 -47.34
N GLU A 683 -18.11 -51.59 -46.43
CA GLU A 683 -17.70 -52.99 -46.42
C GLU A 683 -18.91 -53.86 -46.78
N GLY A 684 -18.75 -54.72 -47.79
CA GLY A 684 -19.83 -55.54 -48.34
C GLY A 684 -20.73 -54.78 -49.33
N THR A 685 -20.90 -55.34 -50.52
CA THR A 685 -21.73 -54.79 -51.61
C THR A 685 -22.56 -55.86 -52.33
N THR A 686 -22.79 -57.00 -51.67
CA THR A 686 -23.54 -58.14 -52.20
C THR A 686 -25.04 -57.83 -52.21
N GLU A 687 -25.73 -58.15 -53.30
CA GLU A 687 -27.20 -58.10 -53.34
C GLU A 687 -27.81 -59.28 -52.57
N GLU A 688 -28.50 -58.98 -51.47
CA GLU A 688 -29.22 -59.98 -50.68
C GLU A 688 -30.72 -59.99 -50.99
N LYS A 689 -31.33 -61.18 -51.09
CA LYS A 689 -32.76 -61.35 -51.34
C LYS A 689 -33.54 -61.40 -50.02
N VAL A 690 -34.46 -60.45 -49.85
CA VAL A 690 -35.31 -60.30 -48.65
C VAL A 690 -36.73 -60.78 -48.98
N LYS A 691 -37.16 -61.86 -48.34
CA LYS A 691 -38.49 -62.49 -48.48
C LYS A 691 -39.52 -61.98 -47.48
N ALA A 692 -40.78 -62.37 -47.66
CA ALA A 692 -41.83 -62.14 -46.67
C ALA A 692 -41.50 -62.81 -45.32
N GLY A 693 -41.40 -62.01 -44.25
CA GLY A 693 -41.03 -62.45 -42.91
C GLY A 693 -39.57 -62.18 -42.52
N ASP A 694 -38.70 -61.84 -43.48
CA ASP A 694 -37.29 -61.55 -43.20
C ASP A 694 -37.11 -60.21 -42.46
N LYS A 695 -36.19 -60.20 -41.49
CA LYS A 695 -35.87 -59.02 -40.68
C LYS A 695 -34.64 -58.29 -41.22
N VAL A 696 -34.86 -57.26 -42.02
CA VAL A 696 -33.80 -56.28 -42.35
C VAL A 696 -33.50 -55.41 -41.13
N THR A 697 -32.22 -55.23 -40.81
CA THR A 697 -31.78 -54.41 -39.68
C THR A 697 -30.75 -53.38 -40.14
N LEU A 698 -31.13 -52.10 -40.11
CA LEU A 698 -30.20 -50.98 -40.30
C LEU A 698 -29.50 -50.69 -38.96
N LYS A 699 -28.17 -50.69 -38.95
CA LYS A 699 -27.35 -50.43 -37.76
C LYS A 699 -26.57 -49.13 -37.95
N ALA A 700 -26.60 -48.24 -36.95
CA ALA A 700 -25.61 -47.17 -36.87
C ALA A 700 -24.31 -47.73 -36.27
N GLY A 701 -23.17 -47.43 -36.91
CA GLY A 701 -21.85 -47.67 -36.32
C GLY A 701 -21.51 -46.66 -35.22
N ASN A 702 -20.29 -46.74 -34.69
CA ASN A 702 -19.78 -45.74 -33.75
C ASN A 702 -19.90 -44.33 -34.35
N ASN A 703 -20.17 -43.35 -33.50
CA ASN A 703 -20.28 -41.92 -33.87
C ASN A 703 -21.42 -41.55 -34.83
N LEU A 704 -22.21 -42.53 -35.28
CA LEU A 704 -23.45 -42.33 -36.03
C LEU A 704 -24.67 -42.55 -35.15
N LYS A 705 -25.75 -41.84 -35.47
CA LYS A 705 -27.07 -41.96 -34.85
C LYS A 705 -28.10 -42.23 -35.93
N LEU A 706 -28.81 -43.34 -35.81
CA LEU A 706 -29.97 -43.67 -36.64
C LEU A 706 -31.25 -43.39 -35.86
N LYS A 707 -32.12 -42.54 -36.41
CA LYS A 707 -33.49 -42.31 -35.92
C LYS A 707 -34.48 -42.90 -36.92
N GLN A 708 -35.31 -43.83 -36.47
CA GLN A 708 -36.48 -44.29 -37.22
C GLN A 708 -37.73 -43.55 -36.74
N ALA A 709 -38.53 -43.04 -37.68
CA ALA A 709 -39.85 -42.46 -37.43
C ALA A 709 -40.85 -43.12 -38.40
N GLY A 710 -41.46 -44.23 -37.98
CA GLY A 710 -42.33 -45.03 -38.85
C GLY A 710 -41.55 -45.61 -40.03
N LYS A 711 -41.73 -45.02 -41.22
CA LYS A 711 -41.08 -45.40 -42.48
C LYS A 711 -39.85 -44.54 -42.82
N GLU A 712 -39.62 -43.44 -42.11
CA GLU A 712 -38.46 -42.57 -42.32
C GLU A 712 -37.27 -43.02 -41.46
N PHE A 713 -36.08 -43.01 -42.05
CA PHE A 713 -34.81 -43.31 -41.39
C PHE A 713 -33.85 -42.16 -41.60
N THR A 714 -33.46 -41.47 -40.52
CA THR A 714 -32.50 -40.36 -40.57
C THR A 714 -31.19 -40.79 -39.93
N TYR A 715 -30.10 -40.69 -40.68
CA TYR A 715 -28.74 -40.75 -40.12
C TYR A 715 -28.27 -39.34 -39.77
N SER A 716 -27.65 -39.18 -38.61
CA SER A 716 -26.89 -37.99 -38.22
C SER A 716 -25.60 -38.41 -37.53
N LEU A 717 -24.64 -37.50 -37.39
CA LEU A 717 -23.59 -37.68 -36.41
C LEU A 717 -24.22 -37.75 -35.00
N ASN A 718 -23.59 -38.52 -34.11
CA ASN A 718 -23.90 -38.49 -32.69
C ASN A 718 -23.42 -37.14 -32.11
N PRO A 719 -24.23 -36.38 -31.35
CA PRO A 719 -23.76 -35.15 -30.70
C PRO A 719 -22.55 -35.32 -29.79
N GLU A 720 -22.31 -36.55 -29.29
CA GLU A 720 -21.06 -36.95 -28.64
C GLU A 720 -20.30 -37.93 -29.56
N LEU A 721 -19.11 -37.54 -30.01
CA LEU A 721 -18.20 -38.41 -30.75
C LEU A 721 -17.17 -39.00 -29.77
N LYS A 722 -16.97 -40.32 -29.81
CA LYS A 722 -16.08 -41.09 -28.92
C LYS A 722 -15.19 -42.02 -29.75
N ASP A 723 -14.06 -42.42 -29.19
CA ASP A 723 -13.11 -43.36 -29.80
C ASP A 723 -12.62 -42.96 -31.22
N LEU A 724 -12.55 -41.65 -31.50
CA LEU A 724 -11.94 -41.12 -32.71
C LEU A 724 -10.41 -41.13 -32.58
N THR A 725 -9.72 -41.70 -33.57
CA THR A 725 -8.25 -41.69 -33.64
C THR A 725 -7.68 -40.36 -34.14
N SER A 726 -8.41 -39.68 -35.01
CA SER A 726 -8.12 -38.31 -35.44
C SER A 726 -9.37 -37.60 -35.97
N ALA A 727 -9.31 -36.27 -36.02
CA ALA A 727 -10.23 -35.44 -36.81
C ALA A 727 -9.41 -34.42 -37.61
N SER A 728 -9.73 -34.25 -38.89
CA SER A 728 -9.05 -33.32 -39.80
C SER A 728 -10.07 -32.39 -40.45
N PHE A 729 -9.85 -31.08 -40.28
CA PHE A 729 -10.67 -30.04 -40.87
C PHE A 729 -9.82 -29.24 -41.85
N LYS A 730 -10.41 -28.82 -42.98
CA LYS A 730 -9.74 -28.01 -44.00
C LYS A 730 -10.64 -26.85 -44.40
N ASN A 731 -10.10 -25.63 -44.46
CA ASN A 731 -10.82 -24.46 -44.94
C ASN A 731 -10.63 -24.26 -46.46
N ASP A 732 -11.37 -23.33 -47.05
CA ASP A 732 -11.28 -23.02 -48.50
C ASP A 732 -9.88 -22.48 -48.91
N ALA A 733 -9.17 -21.82 -48.00
CA ALA A 733 -7.78 -21.39 -48.22
C ALA A 733 -6.81 -22.58 -48.32
N GLY A 734 -7.19 -23.74 -47.76
CA GLY A 734 -6.44 -24.98 -47.73
C GLY A 734 -5.58 -25.19 -46.48
N ASP A 735 -5.75 -24.34 -45.46
CA ASP A 735 -5.18 -24.57 -44.13
C ASP A 735 -5.84 -25.78 -43.49
N THR A 736 -5.07 -26.56 -42.73
CA THR A 736 -5.55 -27.78 -42.08
C THR A 736 -5.47 -27.68 -40.56
N THR A 737 -6.50 -28.19 -39.89
CA THR A 737 -6.53 -28.38 -38.43
C THR A 737 -6.65 -29.86 -38.17
N VAL A 738 -5.64 -30.45 -37.51
CA VAL A 738 -5.62 -31.86 -37.12
C VAL A 738 -5.71 -31.95 -35.60
N ILE A 739 -6.60 -32.82 -35.12
CA ILE A 739 -6.71 -33.21 -33.71
C ILE A 739 -6.43 -34.72 -33.65
N ASN A 740 -5.41 -35.13 -32.91
CA ASN A 740 -4.98 -36.52 -32.76
C ASN A 740 -4.32 -36.76 -31.38
N ALA A 741 -3.67 -37.91 -31.19
CA ALA A 741 -2.97 -38.24 -29.93
C ALA A 741 -1.78 -37.32 -29.60
N ASP A 742 -1.16 -36.66 -30.58
CA ASP A 742 -0.05 -35.72 -30.38
C ASP A 742 -0.53 -34.33 -29.94
N GLY A 743 -1.81 -34.01 -30.18
CA GLY A 743 -2.48 -32.80 -29.73
C GLY A 743 -3.35 -32.17 -30.82
N MET A 744 -3.36 -30.83 -30.86
CA MET A 744 -4.04 -30.03 -31.87
C MET A 744 -3.02 -29.21 -32.65
N THR A 745 -2.98 -29.35 -33.96
CA THR A 745 -2.09 -28.57 -34.85
C THR A 745 -2.89 -27.89 -35.96
N ILE A 746 -2.68 -26.59 -36.11
CA ILE A 746 -3.18 -25.77 -37.23
C ILE A 746 -2.00 -25.49 -38.14
N THR A 747 -2.02 -26.05 -39.34
CA THR A 747 -0.99 -25.90 -40.38
C THR A 747 -1.51 -24.99 -41.49
N PRO A 748 -0.98 -23.76 -41.62
CA PRO A 748 -1.29 -22.89 -42.74
C PRO A 748 -0.80 -23.49 -44.07
N LYS A 749 -1.50 -23.21 -45.17
CA LYS A 749 -1.02 -23.58 -46.52
C LYS A 749 0.20 -22.75 -46.96
N ALA A 750 0.34 -21.52 -46.42
CA ALA A 750 1.38 -20.58 -46.79
C ALA A 750 2.71 -20.91 -46.10
N ALA A 751 3.75 -21.22 -46.88
CA ALA A 751 5.03 -21.72 -46.38
C ALA A 751 5.86 -20.70 -45.56
N ASP A 752 5.49 -19.41 -45.57
CA ASP A 752 6.09 -18.37 -44.71
C ASP A 752 5.50 -18.33 -43.29
N LYS A 753 4.41 -19.08 -43.03
CA LYS A 753 3.76 -19.18 -41.73
C LYS A 753 4.08 -20.50 -41.06
N LYS A 754 4.58 -20.45 -39.83
CA LYS A 754 4.78 -21.64 -39.00
C LYS A 754 3.44 -22.16 -38.48
N PRO A 755 3.27 -23.47 -38.28
CA PRO A 755 2.11 -24.03 -37.61
C PRO A 755 1.90 -23.47 -36.20
N VAL A 756 0.66 -23.49 -35.74
CA VAL A 756 0.29 -23.28 -34.33
C VAL A 756 -0.07 -24.65 -33.76
N SER A 757 0.59 -25.09 -32.71
CA SER A 757 0.40 -26.43 -32.14
C SER A 757 0.32 -26.40 -30.62
N LEU A 758 -0.73 -27.02 -30.07
CA LEU A 758 -0.84 -27.37 -28.67
C LEU A 758 -0.60 -28.87 -28.54
N THR A 759 0.53 -29.24 -27.94
CA THR A 759 0.98 -30.63 -27.79
C THR A 759 1.35 -30.94 -26.33
N LYS A 760 1.80 -32.16 -26.05
CA LYS A 760 2.38 -32.53 -24.74
C LYS A 760 3.55 -31.63 -24.28
N ASP A 761 4.25 -30.98 -25.22
CA ASP A 761 5.40 -30.11 -24.93
C ASP A 761 4.98 -28.63 -24.76
N GLY A 762 3.67 -28.34 -24.79
CA GLY A 762 3.09 -27.02 -24.60
C GLY A 762 2.52 -26.39 -25.88
N LEU A 763 2.36 -25.07 -25.84
CA LEU A 763 1.89 -24.25 -26.96
C LEU A 763 3.07 -23.66 -27.72
N ASP A 764 3.29 -24.09 -28.97
CA ASP A 764 4.03 -23.29 -29.95
C ASP A 764 3.01 -22.45 -30.74
N ASN A 765 3.10 -21.13 -30.62
CA ASN A 765 2.23 -20.20 -31.34
C ASN A 765 2.76 -19.84 -32.75
N GLY A 766 3.76 -20.55 -33.27
CA GLY A 766 4.32 -20.33 -34.61
C GLY A 766 5.00 -18.96 -34.79
N GLY A 767 5.43 -18.33 -33.70
CA GLY A 767 5.91 -16.94 -33.69
C GLY A 767 4.83 -15.87 -33.82
N ASN A 768 3.54 -16.23 -33.77
CA ASN A 768 2.44 -15.27 -33.75
C ASN A 768 2.31 -14.59 -32.38
N GLN A 769 1.68 -13.41 -32.35
CA GLN A 769 1.36 -12.72 -31.08
C GLN A 769 0.21 -13.42 -30.35
N ILE A 770 0.38 -13.71 -29.06
CA ILE A 770 -0.72 -14.09 -28.17
C ILE A 770 -1.40 -12.81 -27.69
N LYS A 771 -2.69 -12.66 -28.01
CA LYS A 771 -3.49 -11.47 -27.66
C LYS A 771 -4.38 -11.77 -26.45
N ASN A 772 -4.82 -10.72 -25.74
CA ASN A 772 -5.70 -10.79 -24.57
C ASN A 772 -5.15 -11.60 -23.37
N VAL A 773 -3.82 -11.67 -23.23
CA VAL A 773 -3.18 -12.20 -22.02
C VAL A 773 -3.44 -11.25 -20.86
N LYS A 774 -4.29 -11.66 -19.91
CA LYS A 774 -4.51 -10.95 -18.63
C LYS A 774 -3.18 -10.87 -17.88
N ALA A 775 -3.02 -9.87 -17.00
CA ALA A 775 -1.87 -9.86 -16.10
C ALA A 775 -1.89 -11.13 -15.23
N GLY A 776 -0.79 -11.89 -15.25
CA GLY A 776 -0.61 -13.08 -14.42
C GLY A 776 -0.57 -12.73 -12.94
N THR A 777 -1.15 -13.58 -12.10
CA THR A 777 -1.18 -13.45 -10.64
C THR A 777 -0.37 -14.54 -9.96
N GLU A 778 -0.23 -15.72 -10.58
CA GLU A 778 0.56 -16.84 -10.08
C GLU A 778 1.92 -16.95 -10.78
N GLY A 779 2.90 -17.58 -10.11
CA GLY A 779 4.27 -17.74 -10.65
C GLY A 779 4.39 -18.58 -11.93
N THR A 780 3.33 -19.26 -12.34
CA THR A 780 3.23 -20.07 -13.57
C THR A 780 2.50 -19.36 -14.72
N ASP A 781 2.00 -18.14 -14.50
CA ASP A 781 1.20 -17.41 -15.50
C ASP A 781 2.06 -16.76 -16.59
N GLY A 782 1.46 -16.57 -17.77
CA GLY A 782 2.07 -15.79 -18.85
C GLY A 782 2.11 -14.30 -18.52
N VAL A 783 3.30 -13.72 -18.45
CA VAL A 783 3.51 -12.29 -18.22
C VAL A 783 3.13 -11.48 -19.47
N ASN A 784 2.28 -10.45 -19.30
CA ASN A 784 1.91 -9.55 -20.40
C ASN A 784 2.79 -8.28 -20.48
N VAL A 785 2.68 -7.54 -21.59
CA VAL A 785 3.50 -6.34 -21.84
C VAL A 785 3.28 -5.26 -20.77
N THR A 786 2.10 -5.15 -20.17
CA THR A 786 1.82 -4.20 -19.08
C THR A 786 2.64 -4.53 -17.84
N GLN A 787 2.70 -5.81 -17.44
CA GLN A 787 3.53 -6.25 -16.31
C GLN A 787 5.02 -6.02 -16.56
N LEU A 788 5.51 -6.36 -17.77
CA LEU A 788 6.90 -6.10 -18.15
C LEU A 788 7.23 -4.59 -18.18
N THR A 789 6.26 -3.76 -18.57
CA THR A 789 6.40 -2.29 -18.55
C THR A 789 6.41 -1.75 -17.12
N GLY A 790 5.66 -2.37 -16.20
CA GLY A 790 5.75 -2.13 -14.76
C GLY A 790 7.18 -2.34 -14.25
N VAL A 791 7.72 -3.55 -14.43
CA VAL A 791 9.10 -3.89 -14.03
C VAL A 791 10.14 -2.94 -14.67
N LYS A 792 9.96 -2.57 -15.95
CA LYS A 792 10.83 -1.59 -16.62
C LYS A 792 10.79 -0.22 -15.94
N ASN A 793 9.62 0.23 -15.50
CA ASN A 793 9.47 1.48 -14.76
C ASN A 793 10.08 1.37 -13.37
N ASP A 794 9.92 0.25 -12.67
CA ASP A 794 10.52 0.02 -11.35
C ASP A 794 12.06 0.04 -11.43
N VAL A 795 12.65 -0.61 -12.44
CA VAL A 795 14.11 -0.55 -12.69
C VAL A 795 14.57 0.87 -13.05
N LYS A 796 13.77 1.63 -13.80
CA LYS A 796 14.07 3.04 -14.08
C LYS A 796 14.00 3.88 -12.81
N ASN A 797 12.98 3.70 -11.98
CA ASN A 797 12.80 4.41 -10.72
C ASN A 797 13.95 4.11 -9.75
N LEU A 798 14.34 2.84 -9.61
CA LEU A 798 15.52 2.43 -8.82
C LEU A 798 16.81 3.08 -9.34
N LYS A 799 17.00 3.18 -10.66
CA LYS A 799 18.13 3.90 -11.24
C LYS A 799 18.09 5.39 -10.87
N ASP A 800 16.95 6.05 -11.07
CA ASP A 800 16.78 7.47 -10.78
C ASP A 800 16.91 7.78 -9.27
N GLU A 801 16.44 6.88 -8.39
CA GLU A 801 16.58 6.98 -6.93
C GLU A 801 18.00 6.74 -6.44
N LEU A 802 18.73 5.80 -7.05
CA LEU A 802 20.16 5.58 -6.79
C LEU A 802 20.98 6.78 -7.25
N GLU A 803 20.71 7.28 -8.46
CA GLU A 803 21.33 8.50 -9.01
C GLU A 803 21.01 9.71 -8.12
N LYS A 804 19.81 9.80 -7.54
CA LYS A 804 19.47 10.82 -6.53
C LYS A 804 20.21 10.62 -5.21
N HIS A 805 20.29 9.40 -4.67
CA HIS A 805 20.98 9.11 -3.40
C HIS A 805 22.48 9.42 -3.47
N ILE A 806 23.15 9.03 -4.56
CA ILE A 806 24.57 9.35 -4.81
C ILE A 806 24.75 10.88 -4.89
N ASN A 807 23.83 11.57 -5.57
CA ASN A 807 23.87 13.04 -5.67
C ASN A 807 23.47 13.79 -4.40
N SER A 808 22.87 13.13 -3.39
CA SER A 808 22.45 13.72 -2.11
C SER A 808 23.23 13.21 -0.90
N SER A 809 24.23 12.35 -1.09
CA SER A 809 25.12 11.85 -0.01
C SER A 809 26.30 12.78 0.23
N GLY A 810 26.04 14.09 0.24
CA GLY A 810 27.05 15.14 0.32
C GLY A 810 27.87 15.09 1.61
N PHE A 811 29.20 15.06 1.49
CA PHE A 811 30.09 15.28 2.62
C PHE A 811 30.37 16.78 2.77
N SER A 812 30.16 17.33 3.97
CA SER A 812 30.45 18.74 4.26
C SER A 812 31.70 18.87 5.14
N ILE A 813 32.61 19.77 4.75
CA ILE A 813 33.78 20.15 5.54
C ILE A 813 33.56 21.57 6.05
N THR A 814 33.34 21.71 7.35
CA THR A 814 33.33 23.01 8.03
C THR A 814 34.73 23.29 8.58
N SER A 815 35.27 24.47 8.32
CA SER A 815 36.46 24.96 9.02
C SER A 815 36.04 25.78 10.24
N ASP A 816 36.59 25.48 11.40
CA ASP A 816 36.30 26.21 12.64
C ASP A 816 37.55 26.66 13.41
N VAL A 817 37.36 27.54 14.40
CA VAL A 817 38.44 28.05 15.27
C VAL A 817 38.07 27.93 16.74
N GLU A 818 38.92 27.22 17.48
CA GLU A 818 38.84 27.10 18.93
C GLU A 818 40.05 27.81 19.57
N GLY A 819 39.84 28.50 20.69
CA GLY A 819 40.91 29.22 21.40
C GLY A 819 41.45 30.44 20.64
N THR A 820 42.77 30.49 20.42
CA THR A 820 43.48 31.65 19.83
C THR A 820 43.76 31.51 18.32
N GLY A 821 43.16 30.51 17.67
CA GLY A 821 43.31 30.30 16.23
C GLY A 821 42.73 31.45 15.39
N LYS A 822 43.30 31.67 14.20
CA LYS A 822 42.80 32.64 13.21
C LYS A 822 42.33 31.91 11.94
N LYS A 823 41.13 32.23 11.46
CA LYS A 823 40.69 31.90 10.09
C LYS A 823 41.39 32.85 9.11
N ALA A 824 41.83 32.34 7.97
CA ALA A 824 42.36 33.16 6.88
C ALA A 824 41.23 33.97 6.22
N GLU A 825 41.53 35.19 5.78
CA GLU A 825 40.59 36.00 5.01
C GLU A 825 40.25 35.32 3.67
N GLY A 826 38.96 35.33 3.30
CA GLY A 826 38.45 34.66 2.10
C GLY A 826 37.93 33.22 2.30
N ASN A 827 38.08 32.64 3.50
CA ASN A 827 37.58 31.30 3.80
C ASN A 827 36.07 31.32 4.15
N THR A 828 35.20 31.33 3.13
CA THR A 828 33.74 31.26 3.30
C THR A 828 33.27 29.84 3.59
N THR A 829 32.23 29.70 4.42
CA THR A 829 31.55 28.41 4.65
C THR A 829 31.01 27.90 3.31
N SER A 830 31.52 26.77 2.80
CA SER A 830 30.97 26.18 1.58
C SER A 830 29.54 25.69 1.85
N THR A 831 28.57 26.27 1.15
CA THR A 831 27.21 25.73 1.04
C THR A 831 27.11 24.65 -0.03
N GLU A 832 28.18 24.41 -0.79
CA GLU A 832 28.23 23.30 -1.75
C GLU A 832 28.74 22.03 -1.08
N GLU A 833 27.92 20.98 -1.15
CA GLU A 833 28.24 19.63 -0.72
C GLU A 833 29.31 19.01 -1.63
N VAL A 834 30.27 18.29 -1.03
CA VAL A 834 31.23 17.50 -1.81
C VAL A 834 30.52 16.26 -2.35
N LYS A 835 30.33 16.23 -3.67
CA LYS A 835 29.72 15.12 -4.41
C LYS A 835 30.72 14.01 -4.71
N ASP A 836 30.22 12.83 -5.06
CA ASP A 836 31.06 11.71 -5.49
C ASP A 836 31.92 12.08 -6.71
N GLY A 837 33.14 11.55 -6.76
CA GLY A 837 34.17 11.90 -7.74
C GLY A 837 34.93 13.22 -7.49
N ASN A 838 34.51 14.09 -6.57
CA ASN A 838 35.23 15.32 -6.26
C ASN A 838 36.52 15.05 -5.47
N LYS A 839 37.65 15.60 -5.96
CA LYS A 839 38.96 15.47 -5.28
C LYS A 839 39.14 16.49 -4.16
N ILE A 840 38.89 16.09 -2.92
CA ILE A 840 39.26 16.86 -1.73
C ILE A 840 40.80 16.89 -1.61
N THR A 841 41.39 18.07 -1.40
CA THR A 841 42.84 18.24 -1.24
C THR A 841 43.15 19.04 0.02
N LEU A 842 43.67 18.37 1.05
CA LEU A 842 44.20 19.02 2.26
C LEU A 842 45.64 19.47 2.00
N LYS A 843 45.94 20.76 2.18
CA LYS A 843 47.29 21.32 1.98
C LYS A 843 47.85 21.77 3.32
N ALA A 844 49.06 21.31 3.65
CA ALA A 844 49.79 21.77 4.81
C ALA A 844 50.54 23.08 4.51
N GLY A 845 50.69 23.95 5.51
CA GLY A 845 51.57 25.13 5.43
C GLY A 845 52.98 24.82 5.93
N ASN A 846 53.95 25.72 5.71
CA ASN A 846 55.40 25.49 5.91
C ASN A 846 55.83 24.88 7.27
N ASN A 847 55.07 25.11 8.34
CA ASN A 847 55.37 24.66 9.70
C ASN A 847 54.46 23.52 10.19
N LEU A 848 53.58 23.01 9.33
CA LEU A 848 52.63 21.94 9.63
C LEU A 848 52.92 20.74 8.70
N GLU A 849 52.91 19.55 9.26
CA GLU A 849 52.96 18.29 8.52
C GLU A 849 51.60 17.60 8.64
N ILE A 850 51.16 16.97 7.54
CA ILE A 850 49.93 16.18 7.49
C ILE A 850 50.29 14.79 6.98
N LYS A 851 50.06 13.77 7.82
CA LYS A 851 50.22 12.37 7.45
C LYS A 851 48.85 11.71 7.33
N GLN A 852 48.56 11.13 6.17
CA GLN A 852 47.40 10.24 5.99
C GLN A 852 47.82 8.79 6.17
N ASP A 853 47.07 8.03 6.96
CA ASP A 853 47.21 6.58 7.12
C ASP A 853 45.82 5.94 7.06
N GLY A 854 45.50 5.34 5.91
CA GLY A 854 44.13 4.92 5.57
C GLY A 854 43.13 6.09 5.62
N THR A 855 42.16 5.99 6.53
CA THR A 855 41.13 7.01 6.79
C THR A 855 41.55 8.07 7.82
N ASN A 856 42.69 7.89 8.50
CA ASN A 856 43.13 8.78 9.57
C ASN A 856 44.08 9.86 9.05
N PHE A 857 43.87 11.10 9.49
CA PHE A 857 44.79 12.22 9.24
C PHE A 857 45.41 12.67 10.57
N THR A 858 46.74 12.65 10.64
CA THR A 858 47.50 13.17 11.78
C THR A 858 48.16 14.48 11.41
N TYR A 859 48.10 15.46 12.30
CA TYR A 859 48.69 16.78 12.15
C TYR A 859 49.83 16.95 13.16
N SER A 860 51.02 17.30 12.68
CA SER A 860 52.23 17.56 13.49
C SER A 860 52.82 18.92 13.15
N LEU A 861 53.51 19.55 14.11
CA LEU A 861 54.41 20.64 13.78
C LEU A 861 55.70 20.07 13.17
N ASN A 862 56.26 20.78 12.19
CA ASN A 862 57.57 20.46 11.64
C ASN A 862 58.64 20.56 12.76
N PRO A 863 59.57 19.58 12.92
CA PRO A 863 60.68 19.67 13.88
C PRO A 863 61.49 20.97 13.79
N GLU A 864 61.58 21.56 12.59
CA GLU A 864 62.17 22.89 12.39
C GLU A 864 61.09 23.89 11.95
N LEU A 865 60.83 24.89 12.80
CA LEU A 865 59.87 25.96 12.51
C LEU A 865 60.58 27.10 11.76
N THR A 866 60.07 27.45 10.57
CA THR A 866 60.63 28.51 9.72
C THR A 866 59.70 29.72 9.63
N GLY A 867 60.25 30.92 9.48
CA GLY A 867 59.45 32.16 9.37
C GLY A 867 58.69 32.57 10.64
N ILE A 868 59.04 32.02 11.81
CA ILE A 868 58.49 32.47 13.09
C ILE A 868 59.22 33.75 13.51
N THR A 869 58.49 34.87 13.60
CA THR A 869 59.05 36.16 14.01
C THR A 869 59.07 36.35 15.53
N SER A 870 58.14 35.70 16.25
CA SER A 870 58.09 35.76 17.71
C SER A 870 57.39 34.55 18.34
N ILE A 871 57.75 34.27 19.59
CA ILE A 871 57.13 33.28 20.46
C ILE A 871 56.70 34.01 21.74
N ALA A 872 55.40 34.03 22.03
CA ALA A 872 54.83 34.74 23.17
C ALA A 872 54.26 33.78 24.21
N GLY A 873 54.45 34.09 25.50
CA GLY A 873 53.75 33.42 26.59
C GLY A 873 52.25 33.72 26.63
N LYS A 874 51.51 33.03 27.49
CA LYS A 874 50.07 33.27 27.72
C LYS A 874 49.88 34.29 28.86
N GLY A 875 49.31 35.46 28.57
CA GLY A 875 49.01 36.48 29.59
C GLY A 875 48.66 37.84 28.99
N ALA A 876 48.27 38.81 29.83
CA ALA A 876 47.87 40.16 29.40
C ALA A 876 49.07 41.05 28.97
N ALA A 877 50.26 40.75 29.46
CA ALA A 877 51.53 41.37 29.04
C ALA A 877 52.60 40.28 28.96
N PRO A 878 52.58 39.45 27.89
CA PRO A 878 53.43 38.27 27.83
C PRO A 878 54.89 38.64 27.61
N THR A 879 55.79 37.85 28.18
CA THR A 879 57.18 37.81 27.70
C THR A 879 57.18 37.24 26.29
N VAL A 880 57.91 37.91 25.40
CA VAL A 880 58.08 37.55 24.00
C VAL A 880 59.55 37.31 23.73
N ILE A 881 59.84 36.17 23.10
CA ILE A 881 61.10 35.93 22.41
C ILE A 881 60.89 36.37 20.97
N THR A 882 61.60 37.40 20.53
CA THR A 882 61.55 37.87 19.13
C THR A 882 62.82 37.42 18.42
N LEU A 883 62.65 36.77 17.27
CA LEU A 883 63.73 36.37 16.38
C LEU A 883 63.83 37.44 15.30
N LYS A 884 64.89 38.27 15.35
CA LYS A 884 65.09 39.35 14.38
C LYS A 884 65.79 38.82 13.14
N GLU A 885 65.49 39.43 11.99
CA GLU A 885 66.19 39.14 10.71
C GLU A 885 67.70 39.45 10.77
N SER A 886 68.14 40.28 11.73
CA SER A 886 69.57 40.51 12.03
C SER A 886 70.30 39.30 12.65
N GLY A 887 69.57 38.26 13.06
CA GLY A 887 70.11 37.14 13.83
C GLY A 887 70.13 37.36 15.35
N ASP A 888 69.73 38.55 15.82
CA ASP A 888 69.61 38.83 17.25
C ASP A 888 68.35 38.19 17.84
N VAL A 889 68.46 37.72 19.08
CA VAL A 889 67.34 37.22 19.88
C VAL A 889 67.08 38.19 21.02
N THR A 890 65.90 38.82 21.03
CA THR A 890 65.49 39.70 22.14
C THR A 890 64.45 39.03 23.03
N ILE A 891 64.66 39.11 24.34
CA ILE A 891 63.78 38.56 25.37
C ILE A 891 63.30 39.72 26.25
N GLY A 892 62.00 39.97 26.26
CA GLY A 892 61.40 41.08 27.01
C GLY A 892 59.88 41.11 26.88
N LYS A 893 59.25 42.16 27.40
CA LYS A 893 57.81 42.43 27.18
C LYS A 893 57.60 43.04 25.79
N THR A 894 56.42 42.82 25.21
CA THR A 894 56.03 43.45 23.93
C THR A 894 56.18 44.97 24.00
N GLY A 895 57.07 45.55 23.18
CA GLY A 895 57.31 47.00 23.13
C GLY A 895 58.27 47.56 24.17
N GLU A 896 58.98 46.72 24.92
CA GLU A 896 60.03 47.15 25.86
C GLU A 896 61.22 47.80 25.11
N GLU A 897 61.68 48.99 25.54
CA GLU A 897 62.73 49.74 24.82
C GLU A 897 64.12 49.09 24.92
N LYS A 898 64.40 48.36 26.00
CA LYS A 898 65.71 47.75 26.29
C LYS A 898 65.56 46.29 26.73
N PRO A 899 65.09 45.39 25.86
CA PRO A 899 65.01 43.98 26.17
C PRO A 899 66.42 43.39 26.31
N VAL A 900 66.55 42.32 27.09
CA VAL A 900 67.78 41.53 27.12
C VAL A 900 68.00 40.99 25.71
N THR A 901 69.14 41.33 25.11
CA THR A 901 69.42 41.01 23.71
C THR A 901 70.66 40.14 23.64
N ILE A 902 70.47 38.90 23.15
CA ILE A 902 71.55 38.05 22.69
C ILE A 902 71.80 38.44 21.23
N THR A 903 72.94 39.07 21.00
CA THR A 903 73.33 39.56 19.67
C THR A 903 73.91 38.43 18.82
N ALA A 904 73.88 38.57 17.50
CA ALA A 904 74.36 37.54 16.56
C ALA A 904 75.85 37.16 16.77
N ASP A 905 76.68 38.06 17.29
CA ASP A 905 78.08 37.83 17.67
C ASP A 905 78.26 37.26 19.10
N LYS A 906 77.16 36.88 19.75
CA LYS A 906 77.06 36.19 21.06
C LYS A 906 77.35 37.07 22.27
N HIS A 907 77.25 38.40 22.16
CA HIS A 907 77.20 39.27 23.34
C HIS A 907 75.79 39.30 23.94
N ILE A 908 75.71 39.31 25.28
CA ILE A 908 74.46 39.58 26.01
C ILE A 908 74.49 41.05 26.43
N THR A 909 73.56 41.84 25.90
CA THR A 909 73.45 43.27 26.18
C THR A 909 72.17 43.59 26.98
N ASN A 910 72.13 44.78 27.59
CA ASN A 910 71.08 45.24 28.51
C ASN A 910 70.89 44.38 29.78
N VAL A 911 71.96 43.73 30.24
CA VAL A 911 72.03 43.16 31.61
C VAL A 911 72.22 44.30 32.62
N ALA A 912 71.45 44.31 33.71
CA ALA A 912 71.61 45.29 34.77
C ALA A 912 72.90 45.04 35.58
N SER A 913 73.56 46.12 36.03
CA SER A 913 74.69 46.01 36.96
C SER A 913 74.22 45.58 38.34
N ASN A 914 75.03 44.75 39.00
CA ASN A 914 74.73 44.19 40.33
C ASN A 914 75.54 44.88 41.44
N LEU A 915 76.59 45.63 41.09
CA LEU A 915 77.40 46.39 42.04
C LEU A 915 77.23 47.91 41.85
N PRO A 916 77.33 48.71 42.93
CA PRO A 916 77.39 50.17 42.82
C PRO A 916 78.58 50.65 41.98
N GLU A 917 78.42 51.75 41.26
CA GLU A 917 79.52 52.39 40.53
C GLU A 917 80.58 52.98 41.47
N THR A 918 81.85 52.88 41.08
CA THR A 918 83.00 53.44 41.81
C THR A 918 83.87 54.30 40.88
N LYS A 919 84.37 55.43 41.36
CA LYS A 919 84.96 56.47 40.48
C LYS A 919 86.44 56.71 40.80
N ASN A 920 87.29 56.62 39.78
CA ASN A 920 88.73 56.94 39.88
C ASN A 920 88.99 58.45 39.90
N LYS A 921 88.01 59.23 39.44
CA LYS A 921 87.82 60.68 39.59
C LYS A 921 86.40 61.00 39.14
N ASP A 922 85.76 61.97 39.75
CA ASP A 922 84.61 62.66 39.19
C ASP A 922 85.02 64.05 38.64
N ASP A 923 84.07 64.76 38.02
CA ASP A 923 84.29 66.11 37.48
C ASP A 923 84.55 67.18 38.56
N LYS A 924 84.57 66.78 39.84
CA LYS A 924 84.89 67.62 41.01
C LYS A 924 86.20 67.20 41.69
N GLY A 925 86.85 66.15 41.19
CA GLY A 925 88.18 65.71 41.62
C GLY A 925 88.22 64.75 42.81
N GLU A 926 87.08 64.24 43.30
CA GLU A 926 87.05 63.29 44.43
C GLU A 926 86.92 61.84 43.94
N ALA A 927 87.90 61.01 44.27
CA ALA A 927 87.87 59.57 44.02
C ALA A 927 87.12 58.83 45.14
N THR A 928 86.51 57.69 44.84
CA THR A 928 85.87 56.82 45.84
C THR A 928 86.94 56.22 46.76
N LYS A 929 87.11 56.73 48.00
CA LYS A 929 88.17 56.29 48.93
C LYS A 929 87.83 55.04 49.76
N SER A 930 86.59 54.58 49.74
CA SER A 930 86.15 53.37 50.43
C SER A 930 84.77 52.94 49.93
N GLN A 931 84.50 51.63 49.91
CA GLN A 931 83.18 51.06 49.68
C GLN A 931 82.89 49.98 50.73
N ALA A 932 81.66 49.94 51.25
CA ALA A 932 81.24 48.86 52.15
C ALA A 932 81.16 47.53 51.39
N ALA A 933 81.47 46.41 52.07
CA ALA A 933 81.33 45.09 51.47
C ALA A 933 79.85 44.84 51.08
N PRO A 934 79.56 44.38 49.85
CA PRO A 934 78.18 44.15 49.42
C PRO A 934 77.53 42.99 50.19
N THR A 935 76.25 43.16 50.54
CA THR A 935 75.43 42.10 51.15
C THR A 935 74.92 41.16 50.07
N MET A 936 75.08 39.85 50.27
CA MET A 936 74.59 38.82 49.33
C MET A 936 73.16 38.39 49.69
N GLY A 937 72.27 38.31 48.69
CA GLY A 937 70.88 37.92 48.91
C GLY A 937 69.96 38.22 47.72
N THR A 938 68.65 38.31 47.94
CA THR A 938 67.66 38.54 46.88
C THR A 938 66.75 39.76 47.16
N GLY A 939 67.05 40.54 48.19
CA GLY A 939 66.38 41.80 48.51
C GLY A 939 66.78 42.95 47.58
N GLU A 940 66.02 44.04 47.64
CA GLU A 940 66.06 45.17 46.70
C GLU A 940 67.40 45.97 46.69
N ASN A 941 68.32 45.70 47.62
CA ASN A 941 69.66 46.27 47.67
C ASN A 941 70.75 45.21 47.94
N GLU A 942 70.46 43.94 47.64
CA GLU A 942 71.37 42.82 47.86
C GLU A 942 71.89 42.28 46.51
N VAL A 943 73.14 41.85 46.49
CA VAL A 943 73.75 41.23 45.30
C VAL A 943 73.29 39.79 45.22
N ASN A 944 72.49 39.45 44.22
CA ASN A 944 72.11 38.06 43.97
C ASN A 944 73.29 37.32 43.31
N PRO A 945 73.87 36.28 43.96
CA PRO A 945 75.04 35.58 43.44
C PRO A 945 74.77 34.79 42.15
N ASN A 946 73.50 34.65 41.73
CA ASN A 946 73.11 33.96 40.50
C ASN A 946 72.85 34.92 39.32
N ASN A 947 72.90 36.25 39.52
CA ASN A 947 72.76 37.21 38.43
C ASN A 947 74.04 37.25 37.59
N ALA A 948 73.90 37.54 36.29
CA ALA A 948 75.05 37.78 35.43
C ALA A 948 75.70 39.13 35.76
N ALA A 949 76.98 39.10 36.17
CA ALA A 949 77.77 40.31 36.42
C ALA A 949 78.12 41.01 35.10
N THR A 950 78.04 42.35 35.08
CA THR A 950 78.50 43.15 33.95
C THR A 950 80.02 43.32 33.97
N VAL A 951 80.62 43.71 32.84
CA VAL A 951 82.04 44.14 32.83
C VAL A 951 82.26 45.35 33.75
N GLY A 952 81.24 46.20 33.91
CA GLY A 952 81.23 47.29 34.89
C GLY A 952 81.31 46.79 36.34
N ASP A 953 80.57 45.74 36.70
CA ASP A 953 80.65 45.13 38.04
C ASP A 953 82.08 44.66 38.34
N VAL A 954 82.74 43.97 37.39
CA VAL A 954 84.12 43.50 37.55
C VAL A 954 85.11 44.64 37.76
N LEU A 955 84.98 45.74 37.02
CA LEU A 955 85.87 46.91 37.11
C LEU A 955 85.57 47.82 38.31
N ASN A 956 84.39 47.69 38.93
CA ASN A 956 83.99 48.42 40.14
C ASN A 956 84.28 47.66 41.44
N ALA A 957 84.54 46.34 41.40
CA ALA A 957 84.91 45.56 42.57
C ALA A 957 86.32 45.94 43.09
N GLY A 958 86.52 46.04 44.41
CA GLY A 958 87.81 46.43 44.97
C GLY A 958 87.94 46.15 46.47
N TRP A 959 89.04 46.57 47.07
CA TRP A 959 89.30 46.43 48.51
C TRP A 959 89.80 47.74 49.13
N ASN A 960 89.38 48.01 50.37
CA ASN A 960 89.71 49.25 51.07
C ASN A 960 91.14 49.19 51.64
N LEU A 961 92.02 50.09 51.19
CA LEU A 961 93.33 50.31 51.80
C LEU A 961 93.18 51.23 53.02
N GLN A 962 93.78 50.85 54.15
CA GLN A 962 93.70 51.61 55.40
C GLN A 962 95.08 51.93 55.97
N GLY A 963 95.25 53.16 56.46
CA GLY A 963 96.38 53.57 57.29
C GLY A 963 95.93 53.75 58.74
N ASN A 964 96.51 52.99 59.67
CA ASN A 964 96.19 53.02 61.11
C ASN A 964 94.67 52.98 61.40
N GLY A 965 93.91 52.15 60.67
CA GLY A 965 92.46 51.96 60.84
C GLY A 965 91.58 53.03 60.18
N THR A 966 92.14 54.03 59.49
CA THR A 966 91.38 54.98 58.66
C THR A 966 91.51 54.59 57.19
N ALA A 967 90.39 54.54 56.46
CA ALA A 967 90.41 54.29 55.02
C ALA A 967 91.08 55.45 54.27
N VAL A 968 92.05 55.11 53.42
CA VAL A 968 92.83 56.07 52.64
C VAL A 968 92.54 55.98 51.15
N ASP A 969 92.20 54.78 50.65
CA ASP A 969 91.90 54.54 49.23
C ASP A 969 91.05 53.27 49.01
N LEU A 970 90.37 53.16 47.86
CA LEU A 970 89.72 51.92 47.39
C LEU A 970 90.51 51.38 46.20
N VAL A 971 91.25 50.30 46.42
CA VAL A 971 92.09 49.68 45.40
C VAL A 971 91.23 48.76 44.53
N LYS A 972 91.10 49.10 43.26
CA LYS A 972 90.33 48.37 42.25
C LYS A 972 91.26 47.55 41.33
N PRO A 973 90.74 46.73 40.41
CA PRO A 973 91.58 45.86 39.59
C PRO A 973 92.41 46.76 38.66
N TYR A 974 93.69 46.44 38.52
CA TYR A 974 94.71 47.24 37.83
C TYR A 974 95.22 48.50 38.54
N ASP A 975 94.69 48.87 39.72
CA ASP A 975 95.31 49.95 40.53
C ASP A 975 96.66 49.49 41.12
N THR A 976 97.60 50.43 41.28
CA THR A 976 98.97 50.16 41.75
C THR A 976 99.22 50.73 43.13
N VAL A 977 99.39 49.86 44.13
CA VAL A 977 99.80 50.26 45.50
C VAL A 977 101.33 50.24 45.61
N ASN A 978 101.94 51.39 45.88
CA ASN A 978 103.39 51.55 45.97
C ASN A 978 103.85 51.87 47.41
N PHE A 979 104.61 50.97 48.03
CA PHE A 979 105.18 51.17 49.36
C PHE A 979 106.57 51.79 49.26
N VAL A 980 106.69 53.07 49.63
CA VAL A 980 107.93 53.84 49.50
C VAL A 980 108.76 53.87 50.79
N ASN A 981 110.07 54.05 50.65
CA ASN A 981 110.99 54.24 51.79
C ASN A 981 110.66 55.54 52.56
N GLY A 982 110.81 55.50 53.89
CA GLY A 982 110.68 56.66 54.76
C GLY A 982 112.02 57.28 55.11
N VAL A 983 112.00 58.45 55.76
CA VAL A 983 113.22 59.09 56.26
C VAL A 983 113.79 58.25 57.42
N GLY A 984 114.91 57.57 57.16
CA GLY A 984 115.53 56.65 58.11
C GLY A 984 114.95 55.23 58.12
N THR A 985 113.99 54.91 57.24
CA THR A 985 113.39 53.57 57.13
C THR A 985 113.31 53.06 55.69
N THR A 986 113.60 51.78 55.50
CA THR A 986 113.38 51.08 54.22
C THR A 986 112.12 50.23 54.27
N ALA A 987 111.30 50.31 53.24
CA ALA A 987 110.13 49.44 53.03
C ALA A 987 110.50 48.42 51.96
N THR A 988 110.48 47.13 52.30
CA THR A 988 110.63 46.03 51.33
C THR A 988 109.32 45.27 51.19
N VAL A 989 108.98 44.87 49.96
CA VAL A 989 107.80 44.05 49.67
C VAL A 989 108.26 42.78 49.00
N GLU A 990 107.90 41.64 49.58
CA GLU A 990 108.37 40.32 49.19
C GLU A 990 107.14 39.40 49.02
N SER A 991 107.02 38.71 47.88
CA SER A 991 106.00 37.66 47.68
C SER A 991 106.69 36.38 47.22
N ALA A 992 106.56 35.33 48.02
CA ALA A 992 107.23 34.04 47.79
C ALA A 992 106.34 33.04 47.02
N ASP A 993 105.03 33.25 46.99
CA ASP A 993 104.02 32.31 46.47
C ASP A 993 103.12 32.91 45.37
N GLY A 994 103.26 34.21 45.07
CA GLY A 994 102.40 34.94 44.13
C GLY A 994 100.95 35.14 44.61
N LYS A 995 100.65 34.86 45.88
CA LYS A 995 99.32 34.97 46.49
C LYS A 995 99.33 35.87 47.72
N THR A 996 100.44 35.86 48.45
CA THR A 996 100.66 36.59 49.70
C THR A 996 101.82 37.57 49.49
N SER A 997 101.59 38.85 49.76
CA SER A 997 102.63 39.89 49.72
C SER A 997 102.94 40.35 51.13
N THR A 998 104.20 40.22 51.55
CA THR A 998 104.69 40.64 52.87
C THR A 998 105.36 42.00 52.76
N VAL A 999 104.87 42.99 53.50
CA VAL A 999 105.48 44.33 53.58
C VAL A 999 106.28 44.43 54.88
N LYS A 1000 107.57 44.74 54.79
CA LYS A 1000 108.49 44.84 55.94
C LYS A 1000 109.10 46.24 55.99
N TYR A 1001 109.04 46.85 57.17
CA TYR A 1001 109.71 48.13 57.45
C TYR A 1001 110.94 47.90 58.31
N SER A 1002 112.10 48.34 57.84
CA SER A 1002 113.40 48.23 58.53
C SER A 1002 113.94 49.63 58.84
N VAL A 1003 114.62 49.81 59.98
CA VAL A 1003 115.26 51.08 60.34
C VAL A 1003 116.71 51.08 59.86
N ASN A 1004 117.10 52.12 59.13
CA ASN A 1004 118.46 52.31 58.62
C ASN A 1004 119.31 52.95 59.75
N LEU A 1005 120.31 52.24 60.25
CA LEU A 1005 121.20 52.72 61.31
C LEU A 1005 122.53 53.22 60.73
N GLY A 1006 123.06 54.31 61.28
CA GLY A 1006 124.40 54.81 60.94
C GLY A 1006 125.51 54.24 61.83
N ASP A 1007 126.75 54.34 61.37
CA ASP A 1007 127.93 53.94 62.14
C ASP A 1007 127.99 54.72 63.47
N GLY A 1008 127.92 53.99 64.59
CA GLY A 1008 127.74 54.58 65.93
C GLY A 1008 126.36 54.35 66.54
N LEU A 1009 125.42 53.72 65.81
CA LEU A 1009 124.12 53.29 66.32
C LEU A 1009 123.90 51.79 66.07
N LYS A 1010 123.63 51.00 67.12
CA LYS A 1010 123.33 49.55 67.01
C LYS A 1010 121.97 49.21 67.59
N VAL A 1011 121.21 48.35 66.90
CA VAL A 1011 120.03 47.68 67.46
C VAL A 1011 120.43 46.41 68.21
N THR A 1012 119.97 46.32 69.45
CA THR A 1012 119.90 45.08 70.25
C THR A 1012 118.55 45.12 70.97
N ASP A 1013 117.80 44.02 70.97
CA ASP A 1013 116.46 43.90 71.58
C ASP A 1013 115.49 45.05 71.25
N ASN A 1014 115.37 45.37 69.95
CA ASN A 1014 114.53 46.46 69.41
C ASN A 1014 114.81 47.88 69.98
N LYS A 1015 116.00 48.14 70.52
CA LYS A 1015 116.42 49.48 70.99
C LYS A 1015 117.74 49.93 70.36
N ILE A 1016 117.88 51.24 70.14
CA ILE A 1016 119.06 51.90 69.57
C ILE A 1016 119.92 52.50 70.71
N THR A 1017 121.25 52.41 70.60
CA THR A 1017 122.24 52.93 71.58
C THR A 1017 123.43 53.62 70.90
N VAL A 1018 124.15 54.51 71.60
CA VAL A 1018 125.19 55.43 71.04
C VAL A 1018 126.56 55.26 71.73
N LYS A 1019 127.66 55.61 71.06
CA LYS A 1019 129.05 55.59 71.56
C LYS A 1019 129.75 56.94 71.28
N ALA A 1020 130.58 57.44 72.21
CA ALA A 1020 131.20 58.78 72.14
C ALA A 1020 132.71 58.76 71.83
N ASP A 1021 133.24 59.87 71.30
CA ASP A 1021 134.66 60.07 70.95
C ASP A 1021 135.06 61.58 71.03
N GLY A 1022 136.11 61.93 71.77
CA GLY A 1022 136.76 63.26 71.77
C GLY A 1022 136.28 64.35 72.78
N ASP A 1023 137.23 65.16 73.27
CA ASP A 1023 137.09 66.14 74.38
C ASP A 1023 136.16 67.34 74.16
N THR A 1024 135.57 67.51 72.97
CA THR A 1024 134.62 68.61 72.69
C THR A 1024 133.17 68.29 73.07
N ILE A 1025 132.87 67.04 73.44
CA ILE A 1025 131.52 66.59 73.79
C ILE A 1025 131.57 65.66 75.01
N THR A 1026 130.77 65.96 76.04
CA THR A 1026 130.56 65.03 77.17
C THR A 1026 129.16 64.44 77.10
N VAL A 1027 129.03 63.13 76.97
CA VAL A 1027 127.74 62.44 77.05
C VAL A 1027 127.47 62.03 78.49
N SER A 1028 126.47 62.65 79.09
CA SER A 1028 125.89 62.27 80.37
C SER A 1028 124.46 61.77 80.19
N ASP A 1029 123.86 61.26 81.26
CA ASP A 1029 122.45 60.91 81.41
C ASP A 1029 121.47 62.05 81.03
N LYS A 1030 121.98 63.27 80.70
CA LYS A 1030 121.21 64.51 80.48
C LYS A 1030 121.62 65.37 79.25
N GLY A 1031 122.58 64.97 78.41
CA GLY A 1031 122.88 65.65 77.11
C GLY A 1031 124.09 66.62 77.04
N ILE A 1032 124.12 67.50 76.00
CA ILE A 1032 125.30 68.24 75.43
C ILE A 1032 125.08 69.79 75.42
N LYS A 1033 126.13 70.68 75.47
CA LYS A 1033 125.99 72.19 75.64
C LYS A 1033 127.13 73.10 75.04
N VAL A 1034 126.90 74.43 74.83
CA VAL A 1034 127.68 75.46 74.01
C VAL A 1034 127.54 76.96 74.51
N ASN A 1035 128.26 78.02 73.99
CA ASN A 1035 128.00 79.50 74.28
C ASN A 1035 128.73 80.68 73.44
N PRO A 1036 128.15 81.92 73.21
CA PRO A 1036 128.78 83.14 72.51
C PRO A 1036 128.40 84.63 72.99
N GLU A 1037 128.97 85.77 72.42
CA GLU A 1037 128.45 87.21 72.52
C GLU A 1037 128.99 88.34 71.50
N LEU A 1038 128.89 89.71 71.76
CA LEU A 1038 128.65 90.83 70.74
C LEU A 1038 129.00 92.36 71.11
N LYS A 1039 129.49 93.32 70.22
CA LYS A 1039 129.20 94.86 70.16
C LYS A 1039 129.99 95.90 69.22
N ASP A 1040 129.26 96.94 68.71
CA ASP A 1040 129.45 98.43 68.40
C ASP A 1040 130.53 99.14 67.46
N MET A 1041 130.27 100.42 67.04
CA MET A 1041 131.00 101.28 66.03
C MET A 1041 131.76 102.54 66.55
N THR A 1042 132.81 103.00 65.83
CA THR A 1042 133.24 104.39 65.41
C THR A 1042 134.78 104.66 65.43
N SER A 1043 135.22 105.74 64.78
CA SER A 1043 136.58 106.00 64.26
C SER A 1043 137.67 106.43 65.26
N ILE A 1044 138.93 106.14 64.93
CA ILE A 1044 140.07 107.10 65.00
C ILE A 1044 141.19 106.69 64.01
N ALA A 1045 142.02 107.64 63.60
CA ALA A 1045 143.16 107.45 62.70
C ALA A 1045 144.50 107.31 63.45
N GLY A 1046 145.55 106.84 62.78
CA GLY A 1046 146.94 106.86 63.28
C GLY A 1046 147.79 105.77 62.64
N GLU A 1047 148.90 106.13 62.00
CA GLU A 1047 149.72 105.24 61.16
C GLU A 1047 150.61 104.26 61.95
N GLY A 1048 150.97 103.17 61.27
CA GLY A 1048 151.85 102.09 61.71
C GLY A 1048 151.85 100.95 60.70
#